data_AF-A0A7R8WH92-F1
#
_entry.id   AF-A0A7R8WH92-F1
#
_cell.length_a   1.000
_cell.length_b   1.000
_cell.length_c   1.000
_cell.angle_alpha   90.00
_cell.angle_beta   90.00
_cell.angle_gamma   90.00
#
_symmetry.space_group_name_H-M   'P 1'
#
loop_
_entity.id
_entity.type
_entity.pdbx_description
1 polymer ?
#
loop_
_entity_poly.entity_id
_entity_poly.type
_entity_poly.pdbx_seq_one_letter_code
_entity_poly.pdbx_strand_id
1 'polypeptide(L)'
;EDDEQCHKCPGTTRVTLGLQQGGSSRYVHLFEWKWGDIARECEEFLGPRGFGAVQTSPPTECIVIRSNGIFRPWYERMVGQSMFDLRASPSLVLKQLYQAATLLRLHSNQVYPDIVFNHMTGDWPAGTPTTGGSSFNSDTLDYPAVPYSAFDFHGPAECPSGSGYIESYQDAVQVRNCRLFGGDLRQESEYVRDKIVTFLNRLISYGVAGFRLDAAKHMWPGDLDIIFSRLNDLNTEFFPPVSYKLESRSGSEQDFVDMVRRCNNANVRVYPDIVFNHMTGDWPAGTPTTGGSSFNSDTLDYPGVPYSAFDFHGPAECPSGSGYIESYQDAVQVRNCRLFGGDLRQESEYVRDKIVAFLNRLISYGVAGFRLDAAKHMWPGDLDIIFSRLNDLNTEFFSPGSRPFILMEVIDLGGEAITASEYTYIGRVTEFKYGKYLGEVWRKLNELQWLGNFGEGWGMEPGGSVVVFLDNHDNQRGHGAGGQNILTFRASRMYKMATAYMLAWPYGFPRIMSSYYWDQDWQGGVDKNDWVGPPMDGNENILDVSINPDGTCGNGWICEHRWRQIYNMVAFRNAAGISAVENFVTGTAHQIAFARSGKGFIAINNDDWASWTGAFATTLPAGDYCDVISGSKENGGCTGKTITVDAGGMAYIDISASEEDPMIAIHVDAKL
;
A
#
# COMPACT_ATOMS: atom_id res chain seq x y z
N GLU A 1 43.98 -33.60 -20.34
CA GLU A 1 44.57 -32.69 -21.32
C GLU A 1 43.44 -31.79 -21.81
N ASP A 2 43.14 -30.59 -21.31
CA ASP A 2 43.65 -29.65 -20.29
C ASP A 2 42.40 -28.80 -19.93
N ASP A 3 41.94 -28.63 -18.69
CA ASP A 3 42.45 -27.87 -17.54
C ASP A 3 42.83 -26.40 -17.81
N GLU A 4 41.89 -25.46 -17.65
CA GLU A 4 42.18 -24.10 -17.18
C GLU A 4 40.99 -23.45 -16.43
N GLN A 5 40.98 -23.69 -15.12
CA GLN A 5 40.78 -22.73 -14.03
C GLN A 5 39.71 -21.63 -14.17
N CYS A 6 38.52 -21.91 -13.63
CA CYS A 6 37.72 -20.88 -12.95
C CYS A 6 38.13 -20.88 -11.48
N HIS A 7 38.87 -19.85 -11.05
CA HIS A 7 39.33 -19.71 -9.68
C HIS A 7 38.15 -19.54 -8.72
N LYS A 8 38.17 -20.42 -7.69
CA LYS A 8 37.38 -20.41 -6.47
C LYS A 8 37.17 -18.99 -5.91
N CYS A 9 35.92 -18.57 -5.75
CA CYS A 9 35.53 -17.76 -4.59
C CYS A 9 35.29 -18.70 -3.40
N PRO A 10 36.10 -18.65 -2.34
CA PRO A 10 35.86 -19.46 -1.15
C PRO A 10 34.86 -18.76 -0.23
N GLY A 11 33.77 -19.45 0.11
CA GLY A 11 33.08 -19.24 1.38
C GLY A 11 31.81 -18.40 1.39
N THR A 12 30.84 -18.64 0.48
CA THR A 12 29.43 -18.40 0.84
C THR A 12 28.92 -19.59 1.63
N THR A 13 29.15 -19.57 2.94
CA THR A 13 28.31 -20.35 3.85
C THR A 13 26.90 -19.79 3.67
N ARG A 14 26.11 -20.46 2.83
CA ARG A 14 24.68 -20.17 2.64
C ARG A 14 24.01 -20.33 4.00
N VAL A 15 23.77 -19.22 4.67
CA VAL A 15 22.81 -19.17 5.77
C VAL A 15 21.45 -19.24 5.10
N THR A 16 20.98 -20.46 4.83
CA THR A 16 19.54 -20.70 4.81
C THR A 16 19.05 -20.13 6.13
N LEU A 17 18.28 -19.03 6.09
CA LEU A 17 17.61 -18.46 7.27
C LEU A 17 16.71 -19.55 7.84
N GLY A 18 17.31 -20.39 8.69
CA GLY A 18 16.67 -21.45 9.41
C GLY A 18 15.68 -20.77 10.34
N LEU A 19 14.40 -20.92 10.02
CA LEU A 19 13.36 -20.84 11.04
C LEU A 19 13.86 -21.68 12.22
N GLN A 20 14.17 -21.00 13.33
CA GLN A 20 14.22 -21.68 14.61
C GLN A 20 12.89 -22.41 14.74
N GLN A 21 12.95 -23.74 14.63
CA GLN A 21 11.85 -24.63 14.95
C GLN A 21 11.38 -24.28 16.36
N GLY A 22 10.21 -23.62 16.49
CA GLY A 22 9.61 -23.31 17.78
C GLY A 22 8.98 -21.91 17.93
N GLY A 23 9.21 -20.96 17.02
CA GLY A 23 8.56 -19.65 17.05
C GLY A 23 7.26 -19.63 16.24
N SER A 24 6.15 -19.15 16.84
CA SER A 24 4.86 -18.97 16.15
C SER A 24 5.04 -18.17 14.85
N SER A 25 4.74 -18.78 13.71
CA SER A 25 5.14 -18.31 12.38
C SER A 25 4.16 -17.32 11.76
N ARG A 26 3.60 -16.42 12.57
CA ARG A 26 2.44 -15.61 12.19
C ARG A 26 2.23 -14.44 13.14
N TYR A 27 1.83 -13.32 12.56
CA TYR A 27 1.86 -12.04 13.25
C TYR A 27 0.72 -11.14 12.82
N VAL A 28 0.43 -10.15 13.66
CA VAL A 28 -0.60 -9.15 13.42
C VAL A 28 0.04 -7.81 13.07
N HIS A 29 -0.54 -7.07 12.13
CA HIS A 29 -0.23 -5.66 11.91
C HIS A 29 -1.20 -4.82 12.74
N LEU A 30 -0.74 -4.29 13.87
CA LEU A 30 -1.52 -3.35 14.70
C LEU A 30 -1.33 -1.93 14.15
N PHE A 31 -2.02 -1.67 13.04
CA PHE A 31 -1.83 -0.46 12.25
C PHE A 31 -2.33 0.79 12.99
N GLU A 32 -1.46 1.79 13.10
CA GLU A 32 -1.68 3.07 13.77
C GLU A 32 -1.85 3.03 15.31
N TRP A 33 -1.68 1.89 15.96
CA TRP A 33 -1.84 1.78 17.42
C TRP A 33 -0.77 2.57 18.18
N LYS A 34 -1.11 3.03 19.39
CA LYS A 34 -0.12 3.58 20.33
C LYS A 34 0.77 2.47 20.89
N TRP A 35 2.04 2.78 21.14
CA TRP A 35 2.99 1.79 21.64
C TRP A 35 2.61 1.25 23.02
N GLY A 36 2.08 2.10 23.90
CA GLY A 36 1.55 1.65 25.19
C GLY A 36 0.37 0.66 25.08
N ASP A 37 -0.44 0.76 24.02
CA ASP A 37 -1.56 -0.15 23.77
C ASP A 37 -1.06 -1.47 23.17
N ILE A 38 -0.12 -1.42 22.23
CA ILE A 38 0.56 -2.60 21.68
C ILE A 38 1.24 -3.40 22.79
N ALA A 39 1.92 -2.72 23.72
CA ALA A 39 2.59 -3.36 24.84
C ALA A 39 1.63 -4.17 25.72
N ARG A 40 0.46 -3.58 26.07
CA ARG A 40 -0.60 -4.29 26.82
C ARG A 40 -1.19 -5.44 26.00
N GLU A 41 -1.43 -5.20 24.72
CA GLU A 41 -1.98 -6.20 23.80
C GLU A 41 -1.05 -7.41 23.66
N CYS A 42 0.27 -7.20 23.64
CA CYS A 42 1.26 -8.27 23.65
C CYS A 42 1.15 -9.16 24.89
N GLU A 43 1.03 -8.57 26.08
CA GLU A 43 1.01 -9.28 27.37
C GLU A 43 -0.34 -9.96 27.63
N GLU A 44 -1.44 -9.25 27.36
CA GLU A 44 -2.78 -9.67 27.77
C GLU A 44 -3.48 -10.54 26.72
N PHE A 45 -3.11 -10.43 25.44
CA PHE A 45 -3.82 -11.10 24.36
C PHE A 45 -2.90 -11.85 23.38
N LEU A 46 -1.98 -11.17 22.69
CA LEU A 46 -1.22 -11.78 21.60
C LEU A 46 -0.34 -12.95 22.07
N GLY A 47 0.44 -12.74 23.14
CA GLY A 47 1.26 -13.79 23.75
C GLY A 47 0.42 -14.98 24.21
N PRO A 48 -0.59 -14.78 25.08
CA PRO A 48 -1.49 -15.85 25.54
C PRO A 48 -2.24 -16.59 24.42
N ARG A 49 -2.55 -15.91 23.30
CA ARG A 49 -3.22 -16.51 22.13
C ARG A 49 -2.26 -17.08 21.09
N GLY A 50 -0.95 -17.04 21.36
CA GLY A 50 0.07 -17.68 20.54
C GLY A 50 0.37 -16.97 19.23
N PHE A 51 0.15 -15.65 19.14
CA PHE A 51 0.73 -14.82 18.09
C PHE A 51 2.24 -14.71 18.31
N GLY A 52 3.02 -14.80 17.23
CA GLY A 52 4.49 -14.81 17.33
C GLY A 52 5.12 -13.43 17.23
N ALA A 53 4.43 -12.47 16.62
CA ALA A 53 4.94 -11.12 16.48
C ALA A 53 3.83 -10.09 16.26
N VAL A 54 4.24 -8.82 16.29
CA VAL A 54 3.47 -7.64 15.93
C VAL A 54 4.27 -6.78 14.95
N GLN A 55 3.62 -6.33 13.89
CA GLN A 55 4.10 -5.21 13.06
C GLN A 55 3.45 -3.92 13.53
N THR A 56 4.22 -2.84 13.58
CA THR A 56 3.77 -1.49 13.98
C THR A 56 3.90 -0.52 12.82
N SER A 57 3.15 0.59 12.83
CA SER A 57 3.41 1.73 11.93
C SER A 57 4.84 2.28 12.12
N PRO A 58 5.37 3.07 11.15
CA PRO A 58 6.70 3.61 11.23
C PRO A 58 6.93 4.42 12.51
N PRO A 59 8.05 4.19 13.20
CA PRO A 59 8.33 4.89 14.43
C PRO A 59 9.01 6.24 14.21
N THR A 60 9.43 6.53 12.98
CA THR A 60 10.16 7.73 12.61
C THR A 60 9.28 8.98 12.66
N GLU A 61 9.91 10.10 12.97
CA GLU A 61 9.32 11.42 12.87
C GLU A 61 8.81 11.71 11.46
N CYS A 62 7.59 12.23 11.40
CA CYS A 62 6.95 12.68 10.18
C CYS A 62 6.42 14.11 10.34
N ILE A 63 5.88 14.63 9.26
CA ILE A 63 5.19 15.92 9.27
C ILE A 63 3.82 15.83 9.93
N VAL A 64 3.25 16.97 10.30
CA VAL A 64 1.87 17.09 10.79
C VAL A 64 1.01 17.74 9.72
N ILE A 65 0.02 17.00 9.23
CA ILE A 65 -0.82 17.41 8.09
C ILE A 65 -2.13 18.01 8.57
N ARG A 66 -2.36 19.27 8.15
CA ARG A 66 -3.59 20.03 8.34
C ARG A 66 -3.84 20.89 7.10
N SER A 67 -4.19 20.25 5.99
CA SER A 67 -4.31 20.91 4.68
C SER A 67 -5.60 20.48 4.01
N ASN A 68 -6.26 21.39 3.28
CA ASN A 68 -7.34 21.04 2.34
C ASN A 68 -8.53 20.24 2.94
N GLY A 69 -8.83 20.42 4.23
CA GLY A 69 -9.88 19.65 4.93
C GLY A 69 -9.44 18.24 5.35
N ILE A 70 -8.22 17.84 4.98
CA ILE A 70 -7.54 16.64 5.43
C ILE A 70 -6.83 16.95 6.75
N PHE A 71 -7.05 16.09 7.72
CA PHE A 71 -6.57 16.28 9.07
C PHE A 71 -6.03 14.97 9.64
N ARG A 72 -4.71 14.94 9.86
CA ARG A 72 -3.99 13.78 10.38
C ARG A 72 -4.32 12.48 9.64
N PRO A 73 -4.12 12.43 8.30
CA PRO A 73 -4.42 11.26 7.50
C PRO A 73 -3.51 10.09 7.88
N TRP A 74 -3.93 8.86 7.60
CA TRP A 74 -3.15 7.67 7.98
C TRP A 74 -1.81 7.56 7.27
N TYR A 75 -1.73 8.07 6.03
CA TYR A 75 -0.51 8.09 5.24
C TYR A 75 0.46 9.19 5.70
N GLU A 76 0.19 9.91 6.79
CA GLU A 76 1.13 10.88 7.35
C GLU A 76 2.46 10.24 7.82
N ARG A 77 2.51 8.90 7.91
CA ARG A 77 3.66 8.13 8.41
C ARG A 77 4.26 7.16 7.39
N MET A 78 3.61 6.97 6.25
CA MET A 78 3.89 5.90 5.29
C MET A 78 3.71 6.42 3.88
N VAL A 79 4.15 5.65 2.89
CA VAL A 79 3.69 5.86 1.52
C VAL A 79 2.27 5.30 1.39
N GLY A 80 1.28 6.17 1.20
CA GLY A 80 -0.01 5.74 0.68
C GLY A 80 0.06 5.63 -0.84
N GLN A 81 -0.11 4.43 -1.39
CA GLN A 81 -0.13 4.25 -2.84
C GLN A 81 -1.48 4.66 -3.45
N SER A 82 -1.72 5.96 -3.57
CA SER A 82 -2.77 6.41 -4.49
C SER A 82 -2.35 6.02 -5.91
N MET A 83 -3.32 5.59 -6.72
CA MET A 83 -3.15 5.20 -8.13
C MET A 83 -2.12 6.06 -8.88
N PHE A 84 -1.22 5.39 -9.58
CA PHE A 84 -0.33 5.97 -10.59
C PHE A 84 -1.11 6.90 -11.53
N ASP A 85 -0.81 8.22 -11.53
CA ASP A 85 -0.21 8.90 -12.68
C ASP A 85 0.13 10.39 -12.43
N LEU A 86 1.42 10.69 -12.64
CA LEU A 86 2.06 11.94 -13.12
C LEU A 86 1.81 13.28 -12.39
N ARG A 87 2.91 14.01 -12.03
CA ARG A 87 3.23 15.38 -12.56
C ARG A 87 4.48 16.10 -12.04
N ALA A 88 4.95 17.05 -12.87
CA ALA A 88 6.14 17.89 -12.74
C ALA A 88 5.88 19.43 -12.68
N SER A 89 6.68 20.11 -11.84
CA SER A 89 7.23 21.50 -11.73
C SER A 89 6.45 22.81 -12.07
N PRO A 90 6.61 23.90 -11.28
CA PRO A 90 5.97 25.21 -11.52
C PRO A 90 6.84 26.42 -11.95
N SER A 91 6.21 27.41 -12.62
CA SER A 91 6.71 28.78 -12.90
C SER A 91 5.91 29.88 -12.13
N LEU A 92 6.48 31.09 -12.04
CA LEU A 92 6.17 32.17 -11.09
C LEU A 92 4.71 32.69 -11.08
N VAL A 93 3.96 32.60 -12.18
CA VAL A 93 2.55 33.05 -12.26
C VAL A 93 1.62 32.12 -11.47
N LEU A 94 1.95 30.82 -11.36
CA LEU A 94 1.12 29.85 -10.64
C LEU A 94 1.29 29.94 -9.11
N LYS A 95 2.37 30.54 -8.61
CA LYS A 95 2.55 30.83 -7.17
C LYS A 95 1.55 31.88 -6.67
N GLN A 96 1.14 32.83 -7.52
CA GLN A 96 0.14 33.84 -7.14
C GLN A 96 -1.29 33.26 -7.14
N LEU A 97 -1.59 32.34 -8.05
CA LEU A 97 -2.85 31.59 -8.07
C LEU A 97 -2.96 30.65 -6.85
N TYR A 98 -1.87 29.99 -6.48
CA TYR A 98 -1.76 29.22 -5.23
C TYR A 98 -2.02 30.09 -4.00
N GLN A 99 -1.40 31.28 -3.89
CA GLN A 99 -1.64 32.21 -2.79
C GLN A 99 -3.08 32.73 -2.74
N ALA A 100 -3.69 33.05 -3.89
CA ALA A 100 -5.08 33.51 -3.96
C ALA A 100 -6.10 32.40 -3.62
N ALA A 101 -5.89 31.17 -4.12
CA ALA A 101 -6.74 30.02 -3.81
C ALA A 101 -6.65 29.61 -2.34
N THR A 102 -5.45 29.70 -1.76
CA THR A 102 -5.21 29.41 -0.33
C THR A 102 -5.88 30.47 0.57
N LEU A 103 -5.81 31.75 0.21
CA LEU A 103 -6.46 32.85 0.96
C LEU A 103 -7.99 32.81 0.87
N LEU A 104 -8.57 32.42 -0.28
CA LEU A 104 -10.03 32.35 -0.47
C LEU A 104 -10.67 31.10 0.15
N ARG A 105 -9.93 29.98 0.25
CA ARG A 105 -10.37 28.76 0.98
C ARG A 105 -10.59 29.02 2.48
N LEU A 106 -9.82 29.93 3.10
CA LEU A 106 -10.00 30.32 4.50
C LEU A 106 -11.34 31.02 4.78
N HIS A 107 -12.05 31.46 3.74
CA HIS A 107 -13.32 32.19 3.84
C HIS A 107 -14.50 31.42 3.22
N SER A 108 -14.38 30.10 3.03
CA SER A 108 -15.41 29.24 2.42
C SER A 108 -15.77 29.58 0.98
N ASN A 109 -14.91 30.32 0.26
CA ASN A 109 -15.15 30.68 -1.13
C ASN A 109 -14.44 29.70 -2.08
N GLN A 110 -15.20 29.16 -3.03
CA GLN A 110 -14.70 28.26 -4.08
C GLN A 110 -14.07 29.08 -5.21
N VAL A 111 -12.90 28.65 -5.69
CA VAL A 111 -12.22 29.29 -6.83
C VAL A 111 -12.47 28.47 -8.09
N TYR A 112 -13.09 29.11 -9.08
CA TYR A 112 -13.31 28.57 -10.42
C TYR A 112 -12.58 29.47 -11.42
N PRO A 113 -11.36 29.13 -11.86
CA PRO A 113 -10.69 29.89 -12.90
C PRO A 113 -11.45 29.74 -14.23
N ASP A 114 -11.56 30.86 -14.95
CA ASP A 114 -11.94 30.87 -16.36
C ASP A 114 -10.71 30.45 -17.19
N ILE A 115 -10.89 29.42 -18.04
CA ILE A 115 -9.81 28.83 -18.82
C ILE A 115 -10.15 28.86 -20.30
N VAL A 116 -9.18 29.27 -21.11
CA VAL A 116 -9.21 29.22 -22.58
C VAL A 116 -8.13 28.25 -23.05
N PHE A 117 -8.51 27.19 -23.76
CA PHE A 117 -7.57 26.29 -24.46
C PHE A 117 -8.05 25.90 -25.87
N ASN A 118 -9.04 26.60 -26.41
CA ASN A 118 -9.41 26.40 -27.83
C ASN A 118 -8.48 27.18 -28.78
N HIS A 119 -7.97 28.35 -28.36
CA HIS A 119 -7.12 29.19 -29.19
C HIS A 119 -5.98 29.84 -28.39
N MET A 120 -4.96 30.29 -29.11
CA MET A 120 -3.82 31.06 -28.60
C MET A 120 -3.85 32.50 -29.14
N THR A 121 -3.18 33.42 -28.44
CA THR A 121 -3.10 34.83 -28.87
C THR A 121 -2.47 34.96 -30.26
N GLY A 122 -3.04 35.75 -31.19
CA GLY A 122 -2.54 35.73 -32.56
C GLY A 122 -2.72 36.96 -33.45
N ASP A 123 -3.18 38.10 -32.93
CA ASP A 123 -3.30 39.34 -33.73
C ASP A 123 -2.32 40.44 -33.29
N TRP A 124 -1.19 40.04 -32.68
CA TRP A 124 -0.17 40.94 -32.14
C TRP A 124 1.18 40.72 -32.82
N PRO A 125 1.98 41.77 -33.07
CA PRO A 125 3.29 41.62 -33.71
C PRO A 125 4.20 40.64 -32.97
N ALA A 126 5.00 39.87 -33.71
CA ALA A 126 6.02 38.99 -33.14
C ALA A 126 6.93 39.76 -32.17
N GLY A 127 7.16 39.19 -30.99
CA GLY A 127 7.94 39.84 -29.92
C GLY A 127 7.15 40.81 -29.03
N THR A 128 5.82 40.84 -29.13
CA THR A 128 4.97 41.57 -28.17
C THR A 128 5.25 41.09 -26.74
N PRO A 129 5.56 41.98 -25.78
CA PRO A 129 5.88 41.59 -24.42
C PRO A 129 4.73 40.84 -23.76
N THR A 130 5.00 39.65 -23.21
CA THR A 130 4.05 38.91 -22.39
C THR A 130 4.33 39.15 -20.91
N THR A 131 3.30 39.04 -20.07
CA THR A 131 3.38 39.22 -18.60
C THR A 131 4.30 38.21 -17.91
N GLY A 132 4.80 37.18 -18.61
CA GLY A 132 5.74 36.17 -18.12
C GLY A 132 7.11 36.14 -18.81
N GLY A 133 7.41 37.11 -19.69
CA GLY A 133 8.70 37.18 -20.40
C GLY A 133 8.91 36.15 -21.51
N SER A 134 7.91 35.34 -21.83
CA SER A 134 7.93 34.42 -22.97
C SER A 134 7.73 35.15 -24.30
N SER A 135 8.45 34.72 -25.34
CA SER A 135 8.21 35.13 -26.72
C SER A 135 7.22 34.19 -27.41
N PHE A 136 6.42 34.72 -28.34
CA PHE A 136 5.63 33.94 -29.29
C PHE A 136 5.74 34.58 -30.68
N ASN A 137 5.50 33.79 -31.72
CA ASN A 137 5.37 34.27 -33.09
C ASN A 137 4.03 33.80 -33.67
N SER A 138 3.08 34.74 -33.78
CA SER A 138 1.74 34.48 -34.30
C SER A 138 1.72 34.23 -35.81
N ASP A 139 2.69 34.74 -36.55
CA ASP A 139 2.78 34.54 -38.01
C ASP A 139 3.18 33.09 -38.33
N THR A 140 3.99 32.47 -37.46
CA THR A 140 4.45 31.09 -37.60
C THR A 140 3.74 30.11 -36.65
N LEU A 141 2.79 30.58 -35.85
CA LEU A 141 2.09 29.81 -34.80
C LEU A 141 3.07 29.04 -33.90
N ASP A 142 4.14 29.70 -33.50
CA ASP A 142 5.17 29.15 -32.62
C ASP A 142 5.04 29.74 -31.21
N TYR A 143 4.76 28.88 -30.23
CA TYR A 143 4.58 29.24 -28.82
C TYR A 143 5.53 28.44 -27.93
N PRO A 144 6.83 28.80 -27.85
CA PRO A 144 7.85 28.01 -27.15
C PRO A 144 7.58 27.77 -25.65
N ALA A 145 6.81 28.65 -24.99
CA ALA A 145 6.48 28.55 -23.57
C ALA A 145 5.45 27.46 -23.25
N VAL A 146 4.63 27.09 -24.23
CA VAL A 146 3.72 25.95 -24.19
C VAL A 146 3.95 25.26 -25.53
N PRO A 147 4.95 24.35 -25.63
CA PRO A 147 5.72 24.02 -26.83
C PRO A 147 4.86 23.53 -28.00
N TYR A 148 4.09 24.45 -28.57
CA TYR A 148 3.18 24.28 -29.68
C TYR A 148 3.85 24.90 -30.90
N SER A 149 3.78 24.15 -31.98
CA SER A 149 4.23 24.53 -33.31
C SER A 149 3.01 24.72 -34.21
N ALA A 150 3.22 25.19 -35.44
CA ALA A 150 2.15 25.31 -36.44
C ALA A 150 1.35 24.01 -36.68
N PHE A 151 1.91 22.83 -36.38
CA PHE A 151 1.23 21.54 -36.53
C PHE A 151 0.16 21.29 -35.44
N ASP A 152 0.24 22.01 -34.33
CA ASP A 152 -0.68 21.88 -33.21
C ASP A 152 -1.94 22.74 -33.38
N PHE A 153 -2.05 23.44 -34.52
CA PHE A 153 -3.16 24.33 -34.87
C PHE A 153 -3.84 23.91 -36.17
N HIS A 154 -5.15 24.12 -36.27
CA HIS A 154 -5.92 23.86 -37.48
C HIS A 154 -5.37 24.68 -38.66
N GLY A 155 -5.10 24.00 -39.77
CA GLY A 155 -4.57 24.61 -40.97
C GLY A 155 -5.67 25.21 -41.86
N PRO A 156 -5.32 26.02 -42.87
CA PRO A 156 -6.29 26.58 -43.83
C PRO A 156 -7.08 25.51 -44.61
N ALA A 157 -6.59 24.28 -44.68
CA ALA A 157 -7.27 23.16 -45.34
C ALA A 157 -8.40 22.55 -44.49
N GLU A 158 -8.40 22.81 -43.18
CA GLU A 158 -9.35 22.24 -42.21
C GLU A 158 -10.41 23.25 -41.78
N CYS A 159 -10.18 24.53 -42.08
CA CYS A 159 -11.17 25.59 -42.00
C CYS A 159 -11.82 25.79 -43.37
N PRO A 160 -13.12 25.47 -43.56
CA PRO A 160 -13.79 25.60 -44.85
C PRO A 160 -14.13 27.05 -45.24
N SER A 161 -13.69 28.04 -44.44
CA SER A 161 -13.85 29.47 -44.73
C SER A 161 -12.70 29.99 -45.60
N GLY A 162 -13.03 30.85 -46.56
CA GLY A 162 -12.05 31.45 -47.48
C GLY A 162 -11.08 32.40 -46.78
N SER A 163 -11.46 32.94 -45.62
CA SER A 163 -10.61 33.81 -44.80
C SER A 163 -9.77 33.08 -43.75
N GLY A 164 -10.04 31.79 -43.48
CA GLY A 164 -9.44 31.06 -42.36
C GLY A 164 -10.04 31.40 -40.99
N TYR A 165 -10.98 32.34 -40.94
CA TYR A 165 -11.74 32.74 -39.75
C TYR A 165 -13.18 32.22 -39.82
N ILE A 166 -13.88 32.20 -38.68
CA ILE A 166 -15.30 31.84 -38.63
C ILE A 166 -16.13 32.88 -39.39
N GLU A 167 -16.72 32.49 -40.52
CA GLU A 167 -17.62 33.34 -41.31
C GLU A 167 -19.09 33.01 -41.05
N SER A 168 -19.39 31.75 -40.69
CA SER A 168 -20.73 31.28 -40.33
C SER A 168 -20.72 30.56 -38.99
N TYR A 169 -21.34 31.17 -37.98
CA TYR A 169 -21.57 30.52 -36.68
C TYR A 169 -22.65 29.43 -36.73
N GLN A 170 -23.30 29.22 -37.88
CA GLN A 170 -24.24 28.13 -38.10
C GLN A 170 -23.57 26.89 -38.70
N ASP A 171 -22.31 27.00 -39.13
CA ASP A 171 -21.52 25.88 -39.62
C ASP A 171 -20.66 25.32 -38.48
N ALA A 172 -21.00 24.12 -38.01
CA ALA A 172 -20.33 23.50 -36.88
C ALA A 172 -18.85 23.19 -37.14
N VAL A 173 -18.44 23.00 -38.40
CA VAL A 173 -17.03 22.78 -38.77
C VAL A 173 -16.28 24.11 -38.73
N GLN A 174 -16.88 25.19 -39.23
CA GLN A 174 -16.27 26.52 -39.09
C GLN A 174 -16.13 26.90 -37.61
N VAL A 175 -17.18 26.71 -36.80
CA VAL A 175 -17.15 27.08 -35.38
C VAL A 175 -16.05 26.36 -34.60
N ARG A 176 -15.62 25.16 -35.01
CA ARG A 176 -14.70 24.31 -34.26
C ARG A 176 -13.29 24.16 -34.86
N ASN A 177 -13.12 24.48 -36.14
CA ASN A 177 -11.85 24.28 -36.86
C ASN A 177 -11.35 25.56 -37.54
N CYS A 178 -12.14 26.65 -37.54
CA CYS A 178 -11.70 27.95 -38.02
C CYS A 178 -11.33 28.88 -36.87
N ARG A 179 -10.45 29.83 -37.15
CA ARG A 179 -9.95 30.78 -36.16
C ARG A 179 -11.08 31.64 -35.61
N LEU A 180 -11.29 31.56 -34.29
CA LEU A 180 -12.09 32.53 -33.52
C LEU A 180 -11.28 33.82 -33.31
N PHE A 181 -10.05 33.66 -32.80
CA PHE A 181 -9.05 34.70 -32.57
C PHE A 181 -7.67 34.03 -32.52
N GLY A 182 -6.68 34.53 -33.26
CA GLY A 182 -5.36 33.90 -33.34
C GLY A 182 -5.36 32.44 -33.84
N GLY A 183 -4.40 31.63 -33.37
CA GLY A 183 -4.27 30.22 -33.76
C GLY A 183 -5.27 29.33 -33.02
N ASP A 184 -6.07 28.56 -33.76
CA ASP A 184 -7.04 27.60 -33.23
C ASP A 184 -6.38 26.23 -33.06
N LEU A 185 -6.36 25.69 -31.82
CA LEU A 185 -5.64 24.49 -31.46
C LEU A 185 -6.35 23.24 -32.02
N ARG A 186 -5.57 22.21 -32.39
CA ARG A 186 -6.09 20.90 -32.80
C ARG A 186 -6.34 20.01 -31.59
N GLN A 187 -7.51 20.09 -30.97
CA GLN A 187 -7.79 19.26 -29.79
C GLN A 187 -8.05 17.80 -30.13
N GLU A 188 -8.06 17.43 -31.42
CA GLU A 188 -7.98 16.06 -31.89
C GLU A 188 -6.56 15.47 -31.78
N SER A 189 -5.54 16.33 -31.67
CA SER A 189 -4.14 15.92 -31.47
C SER A 189 -3.92 15.43 -30.04
N GLU A 190 -3.41 14.20 -29.91
CA GLU A 190 -3.07 13.60 -28.62
C GLU A 190 -2.09 14.49 -27.83
N TYR A 191 -1.11 15.06 -28.52
CA TYR A 191 -0.14 15.98 -27.93
C TYR A 191 -0.79 17.23 -27.36
N VAL A 192 -1.75 17.84 -28.07
CA VAL A 192 -2.49 19.02 -27.61
C VAL A 192 -3.38 18.65 -26.41
N ARG A 193 -4.10 17.53 -26.47
CA ARG A 193 -4.90 17.04 -25.33
C ARG A 193 -4.05 16.82 -24.10
N ASP A 194 -2.88 16.19 -24.22
CA ASP A 194 -1.99 15.92 -23.10
C ASP A 194 -1.45 17.20 -22.46
N LYS A 195 -1.16 18.24 -23.25
CA LYS A 195 -0.79 19.56 -22.71
C LYS A 195 -1.96 20.23 -21.99
N ILE A 196 -3.18 20.14 -22.52
CA ILE A 196 -4.39 20.67 -21.87
C ILE A 196 -4.67 19.92 -20.57
N VAL A 197 -4.66 18.59 -20.60
CA VAL A 197 -4.80 17.71 -19.43
C VAL A 197 -3.77 18.12 -18.40
N THR A 198 -2.48 18.10 -18.74
CA THR A 198 -1.38 18.49 -17.83
C THR A 198 -1.62 19.84 -17.16
N PHE A 199 -2.08 20.84 -17.91
CA PHE A 199 -2.39 22.17 -17.39
C PHE A 199 -3.58 22.17 -16.42
N LEU A 200 -4.69 21.54 -16.79
CA LEU A 200 -5.90 21.45 -15.96
C LEU A 200 -5.62 20.68 -14.67
N ASN A 201 -4.97 19.54 -14.82
CA ASN A 201 -4.50 18.74 -13.72
C ASN A 201 -3.62 19.56 -12.77
N ARG A 202 -2.72 20.37 -13.30
CA ARG A 202 -1.85 21.23 -12.50
C ARG A 202 -2.64 22.29 -11.72
N LEU A 203 -3.75 22.79 -12.25
CA LEU A 203 -4.66 23.66 -11.49
C LEU A 203 -5.43 22.89 -10.40
N ILE A 204 -5.84 21.64 -10.67
CA ILE A 204 -6.43 20.73 -9.66
C ILE A 204 -5.47 20.57 -8.47
N SER A 205 -4.17 20.34 -8.73
CA SER A 205 -3.16 20.25 -7.66
C SER A 205 -2.93 21.54 -6.88
N TYR A 206 -3.47 22.68 -7.33
CA TYR A 206 -3.45 23.94 -6.57
C TYR A 206 -4.76 24.21 -5.81
N GLY A 207 -5.68 23.25 -5.78
CA GLY A 207 -6.87 23.30 -4.92
C GLY A 207 -8.03 24.14 -5.48
N VAL A 208 -8.09 24.38 -6.79
CA VAL A 208 -9.28 24.97 -7.43
C VAL A 208 -10.48 24.03 -7.28
N ALA A 209 -11.68 24.57 -7.12
CA ALA A 209 -12.90 23.77 -6.88
C ALA A 209 -13.52 23.20 -8.17
N GLY A 210 -13.13 23.74 -9.31
CA GLY A 210 -13.59 23.35 -10.63
C GLY A 210 -13.12 24.37 -11.65
N PHE A 211 -13.56 24.24 -12.90
CA PHE A 211 -13.15 25.10 -14.01
C PHE A 211 -14.37 25.67 -14.71
N ARG A 212 -14.27 26.92 -15.17
CA ARG A 212 -15.16 27.41 -16.20
C ARG A 212 -14.40 27.44 -17.52
N LEU A 213 -14.89 26.67 -18.49
CA LEU A 213 -14.33 26.66 -19.83
C LEU A 213 -14.93 27.79 -20.65
N ASP A 214 -14.09 28.75 -21.03
CA ASP A 214 -14.51 29.79 -21.94
C ASP A 214 -14.46 29.29 -23.39
N ALA A 215 -15.43 29.73 -24.19
CA ALA A 215 -15.56 29.37 -25.60
C ALA A 215 -15.60 27.84 -25.88
N ALA A 216 -16.09 27.02 -24.93
CA ALA A 216 -16.23 25.56 -25.09
C ALA A 216 -17.04 25.11 -26.33
N LYS A 217 -17.94 25.97 -26.83
CA LYS A 217 -18.71 25.72 -28.07
C LYS A 217 -17.84 25.57 -29.33
N HIS A 218 -16.59 26.05 -29.28
CA HIS A 218 -15.59 25.99 -30.34
C HIS A 218 -14.77 24.69 -30.30
N MET A 219 -15.19 23.71 -29.51
CA MET A 219 -14.51 22.43 -29.37
C MET A 219 -15.46 21.28 -29.70
N TRP A 220 -14.90 20.14 -30.10
CA TRP A 220 -15.69 18.92 -30.28
C TRP A 220 -16.00 18.30 -28.91
N PRO A 221 -17.28 17.95 -28.63
CA PRO A 221 -17.66 17.31 -27.38
C PRO A 221 -16.87 16.03 -27.06
N GLY A 222 -16.57 15.21 -28.08
CA GLY A 222 -15.78 13.98 -27.89
C GLY A 222 -14.35 14.22 -27.41
N ASP A 223 -13.72 15.34 -27.82
CA ASP A 223 -12.37 15.69 -27.38
C ASP A 223 -12.37 16.23 -25.95
N LEU A 224 -13.41 16.98 -25.59
CA LEU A 224 -13.63 17.42 -24.21
C LEU A 224 -13.85 16.22 -23.27
N ASP A 225 -14.61 15.21 -23.68
CA ASP A 225 -14.82 13.99 -22.89
C ASP A 225 -13.50 13.23 -22.68
N ILE A 226 -12.63 13.16 -23.70
CA ILE A 226 -11.30 12.55 -23.60
C ILE A 226 -10.39 13.36 -22.67
N ILE A 227 -10.40 14.69 -22.76
CA ILE A 227 -9.60 15.56 -21.88
C ILE A 227 -10.07 15.44 -20.43
N PHE A 228 -11.39 15.46 -20.19
CA PHE A 228 -11.94 15.41 -18.84
C PHE A 228 -11.84 14.04 -18.19
N SER A 229 -11.94 12.95 -18.95
CA SER A 229 -11.72 11.59 -18.44
C SER A 229 -10.26 11.32 -18.00
N ARG A 230 -9.32 12.20 -18.36
CA ARG A 230 -7.89 12.13 -18.00
C ARG A 230 -7.50 13.07 -16.85
N LEU A 231 -8.45 13.77 -16.23
CA LEU A 231 -8.15 14.60 -15.07
C LEU A 231 -8.04 13.76 -13.79
N ASN A 232 -7.03 14.06 -12.97
CA ASN A 232 -6.80 13.45 -11.68
C ASN A 232 -7.85 13.93 -10.68
N ASP A 233 -8.25 13.04 -9.78
CA ASP A 233 -9.04 13.39 -8.61
C ASP A 233 -8.27 14.32 -7.65
N LEU A 234 -9.01 15.18 -6.93
CA LEU A 234 -8.53 16.26 -6.05
C LEU A 234 -7.70 15.86 -4.81
N ASN A 235 -7.23 14.61 -4.66
CA ASN A 235 -6.61 14.10 -3.41
C ASN A 235 -5.27 13.38 -3.65
N THR A 236 -4.18 14.09 -3.94
CA THR A 236 -2.83 13.49 -4.03
C THR A 236 -1.80 14.34 -3.29
N GLU A 237 -1.57 14.00 -2.03
CA GLU A 237 -0.65 14.69 -1.11
C GLU A 237 0.02 13.57 -0.23
N PHE A 238 1.35 13.34 -0.33
CA PHE A 238 2.07 12.10 0.12
C PHE A 238 3.36 12.32 0.94
N PHE A 239 3.49 11.73 2.14
CA PHE A 239 4.37 12.35 3.14
C PHE A 239 5.18 11.40 4.04
N PRO A 240 6.40 11.07 3.59
CA PRO A 240 7.32 10.18 4.30
C PRO A 240 8.38 10.95 5.15
N PRO A 241 9.41 10.31 5.77
CA PRO A 241 9.98 10.77 7.04
C PRO A 241 10.75 12.10 6.95
N VAL A 242 10.82 12.79 8.09
CA VAL A 242 11.60 14.02 8.28
C VAL A 242 12.95 13.71 8.92
N SER A 243 12.98 12.78 9.87
CA SER A 243 14.19 12.35 10.55
C SER A 243 14.04 10.92 11.09
N TYR A 244 15.13 10.38 11.61
CA TYR A 244 15.14 9.09 12.31
C TYR A 244 14.93 9.21 13.84
N LYS A 245 14.40 10.34 14.32
CA LYS A 245 13.89 10.44 15.70
C LYS A 245 12.68 9.54 15.87
N LEU A 246 12.57 8.86 17.02
CA LEU A 246 11.42 8.01 17.32
C LEU A 246 10.35 8.82 18.06
N GLU A 247 9.76 9.80 17.38
CA GLU A 247 8.73 10.67 17.93
C GLU A 247 7.57 10.70 16.95
N SER A 248 6.49 10.00 17.28
CA SER A 248 5.32 9.84 16.41
C SER A 248 4.02 9.97 17.21
N ARG A 249 2.87 9.96 16.53
CA ARG A 249 1.58 9.91 17.22
C ARG A 249 1.36 8.66 18.06
N SER A 250 2.13 7.59 17.81
CA SER A 250 2.06 6.37 18.61
C SER A 250 2.76 6.50 19.97
N GLY A 251 3.61 7.51 20.16
CA GLY A 251 4.31 7.78 21.42
C GLY A 251 5.71 8.37 21.23
N SER A 252 6.39 8.51 22.36
CA SER A 252 7.79 8.90 22.45
C SER A 252 8.74 7.72 22.31
N GLU A 253 10.02 7.98 22.10
CA GLU A 253 11.03 6.92 22.00
C GLU A 253 11.02 5.99 23.21
N GLN A 254 10.76 6.52 24.41
CA GLN A 254 10.69 5.73 25.62
C GLN A 254 9.49 4.77 25.63
N ASP A 255 8.36 5.18 25.04
CA ASP A 255 7.18 4.33 24.89
C ASP A 255 7.44 3.20 23.87
N PHE A 256 8.20 3.49 22.80
CA PHE A 256 8.64 2.46 21.84
C PHE A 256 9.52 1.41 22.51
N VAL A 257 10.53 1.85 23.27
CA VAL A 257 11.46 0.96 23.99
C VAL A 257 10.70 0.10 25.02
N ASP A 258 9.77 0.69 25.77
CA ASP A 258 8.91 -0.05 26.72
C ASP A 258 8.09 -1.13 26.00
N MET A 259 7.44 -0.77 24.89
CA MET A 259 6.66 -1.70 24.09
C MET A 259 7.51 -2.85 23.55
N VAL A 260 8.71 -2.59 23.00
CA VAL A 260 9.59 -3.64 22.49
C VAL A 260 9.96 -4.63 23.59
N ARG A 261 10.35 -4.13 24.77
CA ARG A 261 10.72 -4.97 25.91
C ARG A 261 9.54 -5.83 26.38
N ARG A 262 8.38 -5.21 26.59
CA ARG A 262 7.17 -5.90 27.09
C ARG A 262 6.65 -6.95 26.11
N CYS A 263 6.63 -6.64 24.82
CA CYS A 263 6.29 -7.63 23.79
C CYS A 263 7.28 -8.80 23.79
N ASN A 264 8.59 -8.55 23.83
CA ASN A 264 9.58 -9.64 23.90
C ASN A 264 9.43 -10.51 25.15
N ASN A 265 9.15 -9.91 26.31
CA ASN A 265 8.88 -10.64 27.55
C ASN A 265 7.61 -11.50 27.47
N ALA A 266 6.61 -11.08 26.68
CA ALA A 266 5.42 -11.85 26.34
C ALA A 266 5.66 -12.86 25.20
N ASN A 267 6.91 -13.05 24.75
CA ASN A 267 7.29 -13.89 23.60
C ASN A 267 6.64 -13.45 22.27
N VAL A 268 6.31 -12.17 22.15
CA VAL A 268 5.78 -11.52 20.93
C VAL A 268 6.87 -10.64 20.35
N ARG A 269 7.33 -10.96 19.14
CA ARG A 269 8.41 -10.21 18.47
C ARG A 269 7.90 -8.92 17.86
N VAL A 270 8.76 -7.93 17.67
CA VAL A 270 8.36 -6.63 17.10
C VAL A 270 9.05 -6.41 15.76
N TYR A 271 8.25 -6.11 14.74
CA TYR A 271 8.70 -5.74 13.40
C TYR A 271 8.20 -4.34 13.06
N PRO A 272 8.91 -3.27 13.44
CA PRO A 272 8.53 -1.94 13.00
C PRO A 272 8.56 -1.86 11.47
N ASP A 273 7.58 -1.14 10.93
CA ASP A 273 7.66 -0.63 9.58
C ASP A 273 8.76 0.44 9.50
N ILE A 274 9.55 0.43 8.44
CA ILE A 274 10.66 1.36 8.23
C ILE A 274 10.58 1.97 6.84
N VAL A 275 10.79 3.28 6.78
CA VAL A 275 10.76 4.06 5.55
C VAL A 275 12.13 4.71 5.39
N PHE A 276 12.90 4.25 4.40
CA PHE A 276 14.20 4.86 4.07
C PHE A 276 14.49 4.94 2.57
N ASN A 277 13.52 4.62 1.72
CA ASN A 277 13.65 4.88 0.28
C ASN A 277 13.79 6.39 0.01
N HIS A 278 12.95 7.19 0.66
CA HIS A 278 12.81 8.61 0.37
C HIS A 278 12.57 9.39 1.67
N MET A 279 12.58 10.71 1.59
CA MET A 279 12.17 11.65 2.65
C MET A 279 10.85 12.35 2.28
N THR A 280 10.51 13.48 2.93
CA THR A 280 9.25 14.21 2.69
C THR A 280 9.01 14.57 1.21
N GLY A 281 7.74 14.63 0.82
CA GLY A 281 7.28 15.27 -0.43
C GLY A 281 7.45 16.79 -0.45
N ASP A 282 6.96 17.44 -1.50
CA ASP A 282 7.08 18.89 -1.77
C ASP A 282 6.27 19.78 -0.79
N TRP A 283 6.64 19.79 0.50
CA TRP A 283 6.05 20.69 1.51
C TRP A 283 6.85 21.96 1.75
N PRO A 284 6.16 23.07 2.12
CA PRO A 284 6.83 24.28 2.54
C PRO A 284 7.74 24.02 3.76
N ALA A 285 8.94 24.60 3.71
CA ALA A 285 9.80 24.72 4.89
C ALA A 285 9.03 25.35 6.06
N GLY A 286 9.24 24.81 7.26
CA GLY A 286 8.53 25.23 8.47
C GLY A 286 7.20 24.52 8.71
N THR A 287 6.81 23.56 7.85
CA THR A 287 5.70 22.64 8.13
C THR A 287 5.96 21.93 9.48
N PRO A 288 5.00 21.91 10.43
CA PRO A 288 5.21 21.28 11.72
C PRO A 288 5.48 19.78 11.59
N THR A 289 6.26 19.24 12.51
CA THR A 289 6.70 17.83 12.53
C THR A 289 6.47 17.24 13.91
N THR A 290 6.31 15.92 13.99
CA THR A 290 6.00 15.24 15.25
C THR A 290 7.14 15.28 16.26
N GLY A 291 8.39 15.42 15.81
CA GLY A 291 9.60 15.45 16.63
C GLY A 291 10.34 16.81 16.60
N GLY A 292 9.70 17.84 16.05
CA GLY A 292 10.18 19.22 16.00
C GLY A 292 11.41 19.46 15.12
N SER A 293 11.82 18.50 14.29
CA SER A 293 12.91 18.70 13.33
C SER A 293 12.47 19.63 12.21
N SER A 294 13.34 20.56 11.83
CA SER A 294 13.18 21.35 10.61
C SER A 294 13.55 20.53 9.38
N PHE A 295 12.94 20.86 8.24
CA PHE A 295 13.34 20.39 6.93
C PHE A 295 13.01 21.44 5.87
N ASN A 296 13.61 21.28 4.69
CA ASN A 296 13.26 22.01 3.49
C ASN A 296 13.35 21.07 2.29
N SER A 297 12.21 20.62 1.78
CA SER A 297 12.14 19.69 0.64
C SER A 297 12.55 20.36 -0.69
N ASP A 298 12.33 21.67 -0.85
CA ASP A 298 12.76 22.42 -2.04
C ASP A 298 14.28 22.35 -2.22
N THR A 299 15.02 22.38 -1.12
CA THR A 299 16.49 22.32 -1.10
C THR A 299 17.04 20.96 -0.69
N LEU A 300 16.17 19.98 -0.43
CA LEU A 300 16.51 18.66 0.09
C LEU A 300 17.40 18.71 1.35
N ASP A 301 17.08 19.62 2.27
CA ASP A 301 17.80 19.81 3.54
C ASP A 301 17.00 19.21 4.70
N TYR A 302 17.55 18.16 5.32
CA TYR A 302 16.95 17.42 6.42
C TYR A 302 17.92 17.34 7.60
N PRO A 303 18.17 18.45 8.32
CA PRO A 303 19.19 18.53 9.38
C PRO A 303 18.95 17.58 10.56
N GLY A 304 17.73 17.03 10.69
CA GLY A 304 17.43 15.99 11.68
C GLY A 304 18.20 14.67 11.48
N VAL A 305 18.77 14.40 10.29
CA VAL A 305 19.53 13.17 10.01
C VAL A 305 21.07 13.31 10.04
N PRO A 306 21.75 14.35 9.54
CA PRO A 306 21.47 15.40 8.57
C PRO A 306 21.70 14.96 7.11
N TYR A 307 20.67 15.04 6.26
CA TYR A 307 20.83 14.88 4.81
C TYR A 307 20.80 16.24 4.11
N SER A 308 21.51 16.31 2.98
CA SER A 308 21.57 17.43 2.05
C SER A 308 21.22 16.95 0.64
N ALA A 309 21.08 17.87 -0.31
CA ALA A 309 20.81 17.53 -1.71
C ALA A 309 21.80 16.53 -2.34
N PHE A 310 23.02 16.37 -1.80
CA PHE A 310 23.98 15.37 -2.29
C PHE A 310 23.62 13.92 -1.94
N ASP A 311 22.72 13.74 -0.98
CA ASP A 311 22.28 12.46 -0.44
C ASP A 311 21.04 11.92 -1.17
N PHE A 312 20.55 12.65 -2.18
CA PHE A 312 19.36 12.33 -2.97
C PHE A 312 19.69 12.19 -4.45
N HIS A 313 19.00 11.29 -5.13
CA HIS A 313 19.11 11.15 -6.58
C HIS A 313 18.64 12.45 -7.25
N GLY A 314 19.44 12.92 -8.20
CA GLY A 314 19.17 14.13 -8.96
C GLY A 314 18.94 13.84 -10.44
N PRO A 315 18.93 14.89 -11.28
CA PRO A 315 18.78 14.75 -12.73
C PRO A 315 19.87 13.94 -13.43
N ALA A 316 20.97 13.61 -12.74
CA ALA A 316 22.04 12.78 -13.29
C ALA A 316 21.74 11.28 -13.16
N GLU A 317 21.03 10.88 -12.11
CA GLU A 317 20.70 9.49 -11.81
C GLU A 317 19.26 9.11 -12.19
N CYS A 318 18.32 10.06 -12.13
CA CYS A 318 16.95 9.89 -12.59
C CYS A 318 16.82 10.30 -14.07
N PRO A 319 16.48 9.37 -14.99
CA PRO A 319 16.40 9.68 -16.41
C PRO A 319 15.11 10.39 -16.83
N SER A 320 14.13 10.55 -15.92
CA SER A 320 12.85 11.18 -16.25
C SER A 320 12.96 12.71 -16.31
N GLY A 321 12.17 13.32 -17.19
CA GLY A 321 12.17 14.78 -17.37
C GLY A 321 11.58 15.53 -16.18
N SER A 322 10.68 14.88 -15.43
CA SER A 322 10.05 15.43 -14.23
C SER A 322 10.88 15.28 -12.95
N GLY A 323 11.84 14.35 -12.93
CA GLY A 323 12.48 13.88 -11.70
C GLY A 323 11.66 12.85 -10.91
N TYR A 324 10.45 12.51 -11.38
CA TYR A 324 9.53 11.53 -10.79
C TYR A 324 9.47 10.25 -11.62
N ILE A 325 8.96 9.17 -11.04
CA ILE A 325 8.70 7.93 -11.79
C ILE A 325 7.58 8.19 -12.80
N GLU A 326 7.87 8.02 -14.09
CA GLU A 326 6.89 8.18 -15.18
C GLU A 326 6.54 6.85 -15.86
N SER A 327 7.37 5.81 -15.68
CA SER A 327 7.16 4.50 -16.28
C SER A 327 7.64 3.36 -15.39
N TYR A 328 6.71 2.46 -15.02
CA TYR A 328 7.00 1.20 -14.31
C TYR A 328 7.62 0.12 -15.21
N GLN A 329 7.77 0.40 -16.50
CA GLN A 329 8.52 -0.44 -17.44
C GLN A 329 10.01 -0.07 -17.49
N ASP A 330 10.42 1.00 -16.80
CA ASP A 330 11.81 1.41 -16.69
C ASP A 330 12.28 1.23 -15.25
N ALA A 331 12.98 0.11 -15.00
CA ALA A 331 13.49 -0.22 -13.68
C ALA A 331 14.48 0.83 -13.12
N VAL A 332 15.15 1.60 -13.98
CA VAL A 332 16.04 2.68 -13.53
C VAL A 332 15.22 3.85 -13.01
N GLN A 333 14.14 4.24 -13.72
CA GLN A 333 13.23 5.25 -13.19
C GLN A 333 12.63 4.82 -11.87
N VAL A 334 12.11 3.58 -11.79
CA VAL A 334 11.43 3.09 -10.58
C VAL A 334 12.33 3.14 -9.35
N ARG A 335 13.66 3.03 -9.52
CA ARG A 335 14.64 2.97 -8.42
C ARG A 335 15.47 4.23 -8.17
N ASN A 336 15.53 5.16 -9.12
CA ASN A 336 16.35 6.38 -9.01
C ASN A 336 15.53 7.67 -9.09
N CYS A 337 14.28 7.59 -9.55
CA CYS A 337 13.40 8.76 -9.61
C CYS A 337 12.49 8.80 -8.39
N ARG A 338 12.01 10.01 -8.10
CA ARG A 338 11.12 10.25 -6.97
C ARG A 338 9.82 9.50 -7.20
N LEU A 339 9.52 8.56 -6.30
CA LEU A 339 8.16 8.04 -6.18
C LEU A 339 7.22 9.20 -5.81
N PHE A 340 7.60 10.02 -4.81
CA PHE A 340 6.90 11.26 -4.41
C PHE A 340 7.82 12.28 -3.72
N GLY A 341 8.69 11.84 -2.80
CA GLY A 341 9.61 12.71 -2.05
C GLY A 341 11.03 12.67 -2.57
N GLY A 342 11.94 13.38 -1.88
CA GLY A 342 13.37 13.27 -2.16
C GLY A 342 13.81 11.80 -2.08
N ASP A 343 14.24 11.23 -3.21
CA ASP A 343 14.66 9.84 -3.32
C ASP A 343 16.12 9.70 -2.88
N LEU A 344 16.38 8.89 -1.84
CA LEU A 344 17.71 8.80 -1.24
C LEU A 344 18.67 8.02 -2.15
N ARG A 345 19.95 8.37 -2.11
CA ARG A 345 21.01 7.68 -2.84
C ARG A 345 21.51 6.50 -2.06
N GLN A 346 20.81 5.37 -2.09
CA GLN A 346 21.21 4.21 -1.29
C GLN A 346 22.52 3.57 -1.78
N GLU A 347 23.09 4.01 -2.90
CA GLU A 347 24.44 3.68 -3.36
C GLU A 347 25.55 4.48 -2.63
N SER A 348 25.21 5.59 -1.97
CA SER A 348 26.13 6.40 -1.17
C SER A 348 26.46 5.74 0.17
N GLU A 349 27.75 5.61 0.49
CA GLU A 349 28.20 5.09 1.79
C GLU A 349 27.68 5.93 2.97
N TYR A 350 27.60 7.25 2.81
CA TYR A 350 27.07 8.11 3.86
C TYR A 350 25.59 7.83 4.15
N VAL A 351 24.78 7.67 3.10
CA VAL A 351 23.35 7.34 3.22
C VAL A 351 23.18 5.95 3.84
N ARG A 352 23.92 4.95 3.36
CA ARG A 352 23.91 3.60 3.94
C ARG A 352 24.27 3.61 5.42
N ASP A 353 25.32 4.33 5.82
CA ASP A 353 25.75 4.41 7.21
C ASP A 353 24.69 5.05 8.12
N LYS A 354 23.97 6.07 7.63
CA LYS A 354 22.84 6.68 8.34
C LYS A 354 21.68 5.71 8.52
N ILE A 355 21.31 4.98 7.48
CA ILE A 355 20.26 3.96 7.52
C ILE A 355 20.66 2.82 8.48
N VAL A 356 21.88 2.28 8.33
CA VAL A 356 22.40 1.21 9.19
C VAL A 356 22.45 1.65 10.65
N ALA A 357 22.87 2.88 10.95
CA ALA A 357 22.88 3.41 12.31
C ALA A 357 21.46 3.47 12.91
N PHE A 358 20.47 3.92 12.13
CA PHE A 358 19.07 3.94 12.53
C PHE A 358 18.54 2.52 12.82
N LEU A 359 18.76 1.58 11.92
CA LEU A 359 18.28 0.20 12.09
C LEU A 359 18.98 -0.53 13.25
N ASN A 360 20.30 -0.33 13.41
CA ASN A 360 21.05 -0.90 14.53
C ASN A 360 20.63 -0.31 15.89
N ARG A 361 20.18 0.95 15.93
CA ARG A 361 19.56 1.52 17.13
C ARG A 361 18.28 0.77 17.50
N LEU A 362 17.40 0.50 16.53
CA LEU A 362 16.18 -0.29 16.77
C LEU A 362 16.51 -1.72 17.21
N ILE A 363 17.50 -2.38 16.57
CA ILE A 363 17.98 -3.72 16.98
C ILE A 363 18.47 -3.69 18.42
N SER A 364 19.18 -2.63 18.83
CA SER A 364 19.67 -2.50 20.20
C SER A 364 18.53 -2.42 21.24
N TYR A 365 17.35 -1.93 20.86
CA TYR A 365 16.16 -1.92 21.72
C TYR A 365 15.47 -3.28 21.81
N GLY A 366 15.80 -4.22 20.92
CA GLY A 366 15.27 -5.58 20.91
C GLY A 366 14.22 -5.85 19.83
N VAL A 367 14.09 -5.00 18.80
CA VAL A 367 13.25 -5.37 17.64
C VAL A 367 13.82 -6.62 16.99
N ALA A 368 12.96 -7.47 16.44
CA ALA A 368 13.34 -8.76 15.88
C ALA A 368 13.56 -8.75 14.37
N GLY A 369 13.24 -7.63 13.72
CA GLY A 369 13.20 -7.51 12.27
C GLY A 369 12.48 -6.25 11.81
N PHE A 370 12.22 -6.16 10.51
CA PHE A 370 11.70 -4.97 9.85
C PHE A 370 10.77 -5.32 8.70
N ARG A 371 9.73 -4.50 8.50
CA ARG A 371 9.05 -4.39 7.19
C ARG A 371 9.57 -3.13 6.51
N LEU A 372 10.24 -3.30 5.39
CA LEU A 372 10.74 -2.20 4.56
C LEU A 372 9.68 -1.74 3.58
N ASP A 373 9.24 -0.50 3.76
CA ASP A 373 8.37 0.23 2.84
C ASP A 373 9.02 0.46 1.48
N ALA A 374 8.20 0.43 0.43
CA ALA A 374 8.59 0.83 -0.92
C ALA A 374 9.85 0.11 -1.45
N ALA A 375 10.09 -1.15 -1.07
CA ALA A 375 11.33 -1.85 -1.41
C ALA A 375 11.53 -2.05 -2.92
N LYS A 376 10.45 -2.11 -3.70
CA LYS A 376 10.50 -2.07 -5.18
C LYS A 376 11.34 -0.89 -5.71
N HIS A 377 11.30 0.24 -5.01
CA HIS A 377 11.94 1.50 -5.39
C HIS A 377 13.41 1.59 -4.98
N MET A 378 13.98 0.52 -4.43
CA MET A 378 15.40 0.45 -4.09
C MET A 378 16.06 -0.69 -4.86
N TRP A 379 17.33 -0.50 -5.22
CA TRP A 379 18.11 -1.57 -5.85
C TRP A 379 18.36 -2.72 -4.87
N PRO A 380 18.14 -3.98 -5.27
CA PRO A 380 18.45 -5.14 -4.43
C PRO A 380 19.89 -5.14 -3.93
N GLY A 381 20.86 -4.72 -4.75
CA GLY A 381 22.27 -4.65 -4.35
C GLY A 381 22.55 -3.67 -3.21
N ASP A 382 21.87 -2.51 -3.19
CA ASP A 382 22.01 -1.53 -2.11
C ASP A 382 21.38 -2.06 -0.82
N LEU A 383 20.22 -2.70 -0.93
CA LEU A 383 19.54 -3.34 0.20
C LEU A 383 20.38 -4.49 0.79
N ASP A 384 21.01 -5.32 -0.03
CA ASP A 384 21.89 -6.40 0.43
C ASP A 384 23.08 -5.86 1.23
N ILE A 385 23.68 -4.76 0.77
CA ILE A 385 24.77 -4.08 1.49
C ILE A 385 24.27 -3.51 2.82
N ILE A 386 23.12 -2.83 2.84
CA ILE A 386 22.56 -2.27 4.07
C ILE A 386 22.25 -3.38 5.09
N PHE A 387 21.55 -4.44 4.65
CA PHE A 387 21.10 -5.51 5.55
C PHE A 387 22.23 -6.45 6.01
N SER A 388 23.28 -6.63 5.21
CA SER A 388 24.48 -7.38 5.62
C SER A 388 25.28 -6.65 6.71
N ARG A 389 25.19 -5.31 6.79
CA ARG A 389 25.85 -4.48 7.83
C ARG A 389 25.08 -4.39 9.15
N LEU A 390 23.86 -4.93 9.22
CA LEU A 390 23.10 -4.92 10.48
C LEU A 390 23.77 -5.77 11.55
N ASN A 391 23.58 -5.38 12.80
CA ASN A 391 23.97 -6.17 13.96
C ASN A 391 23.13 -7.45 14.07
N ASP A 392 23.66 -8.42 14.80
CA ASP A 392 22.83 -9.50 15.31
C ASP A 392 21.82 -8.96 16.34
N LEU A 393 20.73 -9.69 16.53
CA LEU A 393 19.66 -9.33 17.45
C LEU A 393 20.13 -9.28 18.90
N ASN A 394 19.49 -8.42 19.69
CA ASN A 394 19.84 -8.18 21.09
C ASN A 394 19.78 -9.49 21.92
N THR A 395 20.91 -9.88 22.50
CA THR A 395 21.07 -11.14 23.25
C THR A 395 20.31 -11.18 24.59
N GLU A 396 19.69 -10.08 25.02
CA GLU A 396 18.73 -10.06 26.13
C GLU A 396 17.49 -10.91 25.80
N PHE A 397 17.04 -10.89 24.53
CA PHE A 397 15.80 -11.54 24.09
C PHE A 397 16.00 -12.67 23.07
N PHE A 398 17.14 -12.69 22.39
CA PHE A 398 17.42 -13.60 21.28
C PHE A 398 18.70 -14.41 21.51
N SER A 399 18.79 -15.58 20.86
CA SER A 399 20.01 -16.38 20.88
C SER A 399 21.18 -15.63 20.21
N PRO A 400 22.44 -15.80 20.67
CA PRO A 400 23.60 -15.23 19.99
C PRO A 400 23.68 -15.65 18.52
N GLY A 401 24.01 -14.71 17.63
CA GLY A 401 24.08 -14.94 16.18
C GLY A 401 22.75 -14.86 15.43
N SER A 402 21.63 -14.58 16.12
CA SER A 402 20.34 -14.39 15.46
C SER A 402 20.33 -13.13 14.59
N ARG A 403 19.92 -13.25 13.33
CA ARG A 403 19.80 -12.13 12.38
C ARG A 403 18.38 -11.55 12.37
N PRO A 404 18.22 -10.24 12.10
CA PRO A 404 16.90 -9.63 11.98
C PRO A 404 16.08 -10.24 10.84
N PHE A 405 14.79 -10.44 11.07
CA PHE A 405 13.83 -10.79 10.02
C PHE A 405 13.63 -9.61 9.08
N ILE A 406 13.80 -9.81 7.77
CA ILE A 406 13.60 -8.76 6.77
C ILE A 406 12.39 -9.12 5.90
N LEU A 407 11.40 -8.25 5.90
CA LEU A 407 10.28 -8.25 4.94
C LEU A 407 10.40 -7.01 4.07
N MET A 408 10.41 -7.18 2.76
CA MET A 408 10.45 -6.11 1.77
C MET A 408 9.09 -5.98 1.09
N GLU A 409 8.54 -4.78 1.06
CA GLU A 409 7.37 -4.49 0.25
C GLU A 409 7.75 -4.39 -1.24
N VAL A 410 7.38 -5.42 -1.99
CA VAL A 410 7.50 -5.42 -3.45
C VAL A 410 6.14 -5.79 -4.01
N ILE A 411 5.45 -4.81 -4.58
CA ILE A 411 4.17 -5.05 -5.26
C ILE A 411 4.46 -5.63 -6.63
N ASP A 412 4.33 -6.94 -6.79
CA ASP A 412 4.49 -7.59 -8.08
C ASP A 412 3.19 -8.32 -8.44
N LEU A 413 2.41 -7.73 -9.34
CA LEU A 413 1.23 -8.37 -9.93
C LEU A 413 1.53 -8.98 -11.32
N GLY A 414 2.78 -8.95 -11.76
CA GLY A 414 3.23 -9.28 -13.11
C GLY A 414 3.07 -8.12 -14.10
N GLY A 415 3.83 -8.17 -15.20
CA GLY A 415 3.71 -7.21 -16.30
C GLY A 415 4.48 -5.90 -16.14
N GLU A 416 5.34 -5.78 -15.12
CA GLU A 416 6.26 -4.65 -14.92
C GLU A 416 7.73 -5.09 -15.09
N ALA A 417 8.65 -4.13 -15.14
CA ALA A 417 10.08 -4.41 -15.34
C ALA A 417 10.77 -5.01 -14.09
N ILE A 418 10.20 -4.80 -12.90
CA ILE A 418 10.74 -5.29 -11.63
C ILE A 418 9.90 -6.46 -11.14
N THR A 419 10.57 -7.52 -10.69
CA THR A 419 9.92 -8.71 -10.13
C THR A 419 10.27 -8.90 -8.66
N ALA A 420 9.37 -9.53 -7.90
CA ALA A 420 9.61 -9.86 -6.49
C ALA A 420 10.82 -10.80 -6.31
N SER A 421 11.04 -11.71 -7.27
CA SER A 421 12.15 -12.67 -7.28
C SER A 421 13.53 -12.03 -7.10
N GLU A 422 13.73 -10.80 -7.58
CA GLU A 422 14.99 -10.04 -7.46
C GLU A 422 15.41 -9.77 -6.01
N TYR A 423 14.47 -9.81 -5.05
CA TYR A 423 14.70 -9.46 -3.65
C TYR A 423 14.77 -10.69 -2.73
N THR A 424 14.28 -11.85 -3.18
CA THR A 424 14.08 -13.04 -2.32
C THR A 424 15.36 -13.65 -1.75
N TYR A 425 16.54 -13.29 -2.28
CA TYR A 425 17.84 -13.73 -1.74
C TYR A 425 18.28 -12.94 -0.50
N ILE A 426 17.72 -11.74 -0.29
CA ILE A 426 18.04 -10.83 0.82
C ILE A 426 17.16 -11.12 2.03
N GLY A 427 15.87 -11.34 1.79
CA GLY A 427 14.85 -11.51 2.81
C GLY A 427 13.53 -11.95 2.20
N ARG A 428 12.44 -11.84 2.96
CA ARG A 428 11.10 -12.15 2.45
C ARG A 428 10.52 -10.97 1.69
N VAL A 429 9.60 -11.25 0.78
CA VAL A 429 8.81 -10.26 0.04
C VAL A 429 7.33 -10.38 0.35
N THR A 430 6.58 -9.29 0.17
CA THR A 430 5.12 -9.28 0.22
C THR A 430 4.51 -9.92 -1.02
N GLU A 431 3.68 -10.95 -0.88
CA GLU A 431 3.02 -11.61 -2.02
C GLU A 431 1.61 -11.02 -2.24
N PHE A 432 1.52 -9.92 -3.00
CA PHE A 432 0.26 -9.22 -3.25
C PHE A 432 -0.73 -10.00 -4.13
N LYS A 433 -0.25 -10.96 -4.93
CA LYS A 433 -1.14 -11.86 -5.69
C LYS A 433 -2.00 -12.70 -4.76
N TYR A 434 -1.51 -13.01 -3.56
CA TYR A 434 -2.21 -13.84 -2.57
C TYR A 434 -3.58 -13.26 -2.20
N GLY A 435 -3.62 -12.04 -1.67
CA GLY A 435 -4.86 -11.37 -1.28
C GLY A 435 -5.79 -11.09 -2.46
N LYS A 436 -5.22 -10.72 -3.62
CA LYS A 436 -5.98 -10.51 -4.87
C LYS A 436 -6.72 -11.78 -5.30
N TYR A 437 -6.01 -12.90 -5.44
CA TYR A 437 -6.61 -14.15 -5.93
C TYR A 437 -7.59 -14.76 -4.92
N LEU A 438 -7.31 -14.68 -3.62
CA LEU A 438 -8.30 -15.11 -2.64
C LEU A 438 -9.54 -14.21 -2.64
N GLY A 439 -9.37 -12.90 -2.79
CA GLY A 439 -10.49 -11.99 -2.99
C GLY A 439 -11.38 -12.38 -4.16
N GLU A 440 -10.78 -12.71 -5.31
CA GLU A 440 -11.49 -13.22 -6.50
C GLU A 440 -12.23 -14.54 -6.21
N VAL A 441 -11.59 -15.50 -5.52
CA VAL A 441 -12.19 -16.80 -5.18
C VAL A 441 -13.40 -16.65 -4.26
N TRP A 442 -13.29 -15.87 -3.19
CA TRP A 442 -14.40 -15.71 -2.23
C TRP A 442 -15.53 -14.85 -2.75
N ARG A 443 -15.23 -13.89 -3.64
CA ARG A 443 -16.24 -13.14 -4.41
C ARG A 443 -16.82 -13.93 -5.57
N LYS A 444 -16.40 -15.18 -5.77
CA LYS A 444 -16.86 -16.10 -6.84
C LYS A 444 -16.57 -15.58 -8.25
N LEU A 445 -15.55 -14.74 -8.40
CA LEU A 445 -14.92 -14.43 -9.68
C LEU A 445 -13.98 -15.57 -10.12
N ASN A 446 -13.58 -16.41 -9.17
CA ASN A 446 -12.95 -17.71 -9.38
C ASN A 446 -13.54 -18.72 -8.39
N GLU A 447 -13.31 -20.02 -8.61
CA GLU A 447 -13.95 -21.09 -7.84
C GLU A 447 -13.05 -21.61 -6.71
N LEU A 448 -13.66 -22.01 -5.60
CA LEU A 448 -12.95 -22.48 -4.39
C LEU A 448 -12.24 -23.81 -4.64
N GLN A 449 -12.79 -24.66 -5.51
CA GLN A 449 -12.23 -25.97 -5.86
C GLN A 449 -10.80 -25.92 -6.43
N TRP A 450 -10.39 -24.78 -7.00
CA TRP A 450 -9.05 -24.62 -7.58
C TRP A 450 -7.95 -24.36 -6.55
N LEU A 451 -8.31 -24.20 -5.27
CA LEU A 451 -7.36 -23.93 -4.20
C LEU A 451 -6.46 -25.12 -3.79
N GLY A 452 -6.66 -26.30 -4.38
CA GLY A 452 -5.88 -27.51 -4.05
C GLY A 452 -4.37 -27.42 -4.33
N ASN A 453 -3.94 -26.47 -5.15
CA ASN A 453 -2.53 -26.17 -5.45
C ASN A 453 -2.16 -24.69 -5.24
N PHE A 454 -2.92 -23.98 -4.38
CA PHE A 454 -2.76 -22.54 -4.17
C PHE A 454 -1.37 -22.17 -3.62
N GLY A 455 -0.77 -21.09 -4.14
CA GLY A 455 0.62 -20.69 -3.87
C GLY A 455 1.44 -20.70 -5.18
N GLU A 456 2.58 -21.39 -5.19
CA GLU A 456 3.47 -21.48 -6.35
C GLU A 456 2.76 -21.97 -7.62
N GLY A 457 1.79 -22.88 -7.49
CA GLY A 457 0.97 -23.38 -8.61
C GLY A 457 0.11 -22.31 -9.29
N TRP A 458 -0.01 -21.13 -8.67
CA TRP A 458 -0.73 -19.96 -9.18
C TRP A 458 0.22 -18.84 -9.63
N GLY A 459 1.51 -19.13 -9.81
CA GLY A 459 2.51 -18.15 -10.28
C GLY A 459 2.94 -17.15 -9.20
N MET A 460 2.84 -17.55 -7.94
CA MET A 460 3.39 -16.82 -6.79
C MET A 460 4.83 -17.26 -6.50
N GLU A 461 5.56 -16.43 -5.76
CA GLU A 461 6.94 -16.72 -5.33
C GLU A 461 7.03 -17.98 -4.43
N PRO A 462 8.21 -18.57 -4.24
CA PRO A 462 8.36 -19.72 -3.35
C PRO A 462 7.83 -19.43 -1.94
N GLY A 463 7.03 -20.34 -1.38
CA GLY A 463 6.33 -20.11 -0.10
C GLY A 463 7.29 -19.81 1.08
N GLY A 464 8.53 -20.30 0.99
CA GLY A 464 9.60 -20.03 1.95
C GLY A 464 10.12 -18.59 1.94
N SER A 465 9.84 -17.81 0.89
CA SER A 465 10.38 -16.47 0.65
C SER A 465 9.34 -15.35 0.79
N VAL A 466 8.11 -15.66 1.18
CA VAL A 466 7.02 -14.68 1.18
C VAL A 466 6.37 -14.48 2.53
N VAL A 467 5.81 -13.28 2.72
CA VAL A 467 4.74 -12.97 3.67
C VAL A 467 3.45 -12.79 2.90
N VAL A 468 2.39 -13.44 3.38
CA VAL A 468 1.06 -13.44 2.75
C VAL A 468 0.05 -12.74 3.65
N PHE A 469 -0.94 -12.10 3.03
CA PHE A 469 -2.02 -11.38 3.71
C PHE A 469 -3.22 -11.28 2.77
N LEU A 470 -4.43 -11.10 3.32
CA LEU A 470 -5.62 -10.82 2.52
C LEU A 470 -5.69 -9.36 2.11
N ASP A 471 -5.45 -8.48 3.09
CA ASP A 471 -5.39 -7.04 2.95
C ASP A 471 -4.20 -6.46 3.71
N ASN A 472 -3.83 -5.24 3.37
CA ASN A 472 -2.91 -4.40 4.11
C ASN A 472 -3.56 -3.03 4.36
N HIS A 473 -2.80 -2.12 4.94
CA HIS A 473 -3.28 -0.78 5.25
C HIS A 473 -3.63 0.04 4.00
N ASP A 474 -2.93 -0.13 2.87
CA ASP A 474 -3.29 0.52 1.59
C ASP A 474 -4.55 -0.09 0.96
N ASN A 475 -4.50 -1.38 0.63
CA ASN A 475 -5.47 -1.97 -0.28
C ASN A 475 -6.84 -2.22 0.35
N GLN A 476 -6.94 -2.18 1.69
CA GLN A 476 -8.22 -2.13 2.36
C GLN A 476 -8.99 -0.81 2.17
N ARG A 477 -8.31 0.23 1.67
CA ARG A 477 -8.85 1.55 1.30
C ARG A 477 -8.99 1.72 -0.21
N GLY A 478 -8.65 0.70 -0.99
CA GLY A 478 -8.59 0.78 -2.46
C GLY A 478 -7.28 1.34 -3.00
N HIS A 479 -6.27 1.53 -2.15
CA HIS A 479 -4.92 1.99 -2.56
C HIS A 479 -4.01 0.79 -2.86
N GLY A 480 -3.05 0.95 -3.76
CA GLY A 480 -2.12 -0.14 -4.12
C GLY A 480 -2.77 -1.36 -4.81
N ALA A 481 -2.21 -2.55 -4.54
CA ALA A 481 -2.47 -3.74 -5.35
C ALA A 481 -3.73 -4.54 -4.97
N GLY A 482 -4.45 -5.00 -6.01
CA GLY A 482 -5.58 -5.92 -5.93
C GLY A 482 -6.96 -5.30 -6.17
N GLY A 483 -7.06 -3.96 -6.10
CA GLY A 483 -8.28 -3.22 -6.41
C GLY A 483 -9.50 -3.63 -5.58
N GLN A 484 -10.69 -3.53 -6.17
CA GLN A 484 -11.97 -3.77 -5.47
C GLN A 484 -12.18 -5.22 -5.00
N ASN A 485 -11.35 -6.16 -5.46
CA ASN A 485 -11.49 -7.57 -5.11
C ASN A 485 -10.96 -7.90 -3.72
N ILE A 486 -10.11 -7.05 -3.15
CA ILE A 486 -9.58 -7.24 -1.80
C ILE A 486 -10.72 -7.41 -0.79
N LEU A 487 -10.55 -8.38 0.10
CA LEU A 487 -11.45 -8.62 1.22
C LEU A 487 -10.91 -7.92 2.45
N THR A 488 -11.79 -7.20 3.13
CA THR A 488 -11.47 -6.45 4.35
C THR A 488 -12.48 -6.79 5.44
N PHE A 489 -12.29 -6.24 6.64
CA PHE A 489 -13.27 -6.35 7.74
C PHE A 489 -14.70 -5.93 7.35
N ARG A 490 -14.86 -5.08 6.33
CA ARG A 490 -16.18 -4.63 5.84
C ARG A 490 -16.97 -5.76 5.17
N ALA A 491 -16.29 -6.77 4.65
CA ALA A 491 -16.86 -8.00 4.12
C ALA A 491 -16.67 -9.16 5.11
N SER A 492 -17.01 -8.92 6.39
CA SER A 492 -16.61 -9.75 7.54
C SER A 492 -16.82 -11.26 7.35
N ARG A 493 -17.97 -11.69 6.80
CA ARG A 493 -18.26 -13.11 6.55
C ARG A 493 -17.26 -13.76 5.59
N MET A 494 -17.01 -13.12 4.44
CA MET A 494 -16.02 -13.60 3.46
C MET A 494 -14.60 -13.48 4.01
N TYR A 495 -14.29 -12.39 4.71
CA TYR A 495 -12.98 -12.13 5.29
C TYR A 495 -12.59 -13.18 6.35
N LYS A 496 -13.54 -13.57 7.23
CA LYS A 496 -13.34 -14.65 8.21
C LYS A 496 -13.02 -15.98 7.52
N MET A 497 -13.77 -16.36 6.48
CA MET A 497 -13.52 -17.60 5.73
C MET A 497 -12.18 -17.62 5.01
N ALA A 498 -11.85 -16.53 4.31
CA ALA A 498 -10.58 -16.39 3.62
C ALA A 498 -9.39 -16.40 4.60
N THR A 499 -9.56 -15.79 5.79
CA THR A 499 -8.53 -15.76 6.84
C THR A 499 -8.34 -17.16 7.44
N ALA A 500 -9.43 -17.88 7.67
CA ALA A 500 -9.38 -19.27 8.13
C ALA A 500 -8.63 -20.16 7.12
N TYR A 501 -8.92 -20.03 5.82
CA TYR A 501 -8.17 -20.74 4.79
C TYR A 501 -6.68 -20.35 4.80
N MET A 502 -6.34 -19.05 4.83
CA MET A 502 -4.95 -18.59 4.89
C MET A 502 -4.19 -19.17 6.08
N LEU A 503 -4.85 -19.29 7.24
CA LEU A 503 -4.26 -19.84 8.45
C LEU A 503 -4.27 -21.37 8.48
N ALA A 504 -5.12 -22.03 7.71
CA ALA A 504 -5.11 -23.49 7.57
C ALA A 504 -4.10 -23.96 6.52
N TRP A 505 -3.93 -23.21 5.43
CA TRP A 505 -3.06 -23.54 4.29
C TRP A 505 -1.57 -23.39 4.64
N PRO A 506 -0.66 -24.26 4.13
CA PRO A 506 0.74 -24.25 4.53
C PRO A 506 1.60 -23.14 3.92
N TYR A 507 1.15 -22.52 2.84
CA TYR A 507 1.93 -21.58 2.03
C TYR A 507 2.19 -20.24 2.76
N GLY A 508 3.42 -19.75 2.65
CA GLY A 508 3.81 -18.43 3.12
C GLY A 508 3.81 -18.25 4.64
N PHE A 509 4.22 -17.04 5.04
CA PHE A 509 4.18 -16.58 6.42
C PHE A 509 3.02 -15.58 6.61
N PRO A 510 1.90 -15.98 7.24
CA PRO A 510 0.70 -15.15 7.23
C PRO A 510 0.78 -13.96 8.19
N ARG A 511 0.39 -12.80 7.69
CA ARG A 511 0.16 -11.56 8.43
C ARG A 511 -1.34 -11.28 8.48
N ILE A 512 -1.86 -11.02 9.67
CA ILE A 512 -3.25 -10.62 9.91
C ILE A 512 -3.32 -9.11 10.05
N MET A 513 -4.22 -8.45 9.35
CA MET A 513 -4.48 -7.02 9.52
C MET A 513 -5.32 -6.78 10.78
N SER A 514 -5.02 -5.72 11.53
CA SER A 514 -5.88 -5.16 12.57
C SER A 514 -6.10 -3.69 12.30
N SER A 515 -7.36 -3.33 12.05
CA SER A 515 -7.76 -2.06 11.46
C SER A 515 -8.46 -1.13 12.47
N TYR A 516 -8.76 0.07 12.02
CA TYR A 516 -9.74 0.95 12.62
C TYR A 516 -10.85 1.29 11.61
N TYR A 517 -11.99 1.73 12.12
CA TYR A 517 -13.14 2.13 11.35
C TYR A 517 -13.00 3.57 10.88
N TRP A 518 -13.42 3.84 9.63
CA TRP A 518 -13.70 5.17 9.12
C TRP A 518 -14.99 5.15 8.30
N ASP A 519 -15.66 6.29 8.20
CA ASP A 519 -16.83 6.44 7.33
C ASP A 519 -16.38 6.62 5.88
N GLN A 520 -16.79 5.71 5.01
CA GLN A 520 -16.47 5.78 3.58
C GLN A 520 -17.44 6.72 2.86
N ASP A 521 -16.94 7.47 1.89
CA ASP A 521 -17.73 8.32 1.00
C ASP A 521 -17.49 7.91 -0.45
N TRP A 522 -18.27 6.94 -0.91
CA TRP A 522 -18.12 6.38 -2.26
C TRP A 522 -18.69 7.32 -3.31
N GLN A 523 -17.81 7.93 -4.09
CA GLN A 523 -18.16 8.77 -5.24
C GLN A 523 -17.31 8.38 -6.44
N GLY A 524 -17.96 8.10 -7.58
CA GLY A 524 -17.24 7.72 -8.80
C GLY A 524 -16.44 6.41 -8.69
N GLY A 525 -16.78 5.52 -7.75
CA GLY A 525 -16.07 4.27 -7.53
C GLY A 525 -14.81 4.38 -6.67
N VAL A 526 -14.57 5.55 -6.05
CA VAL A 526 -13.47 5.82 -5.13
C VAL A 526 -14.04 6.27 -3.78
N ASP A 527 -13.41 5.88 -2.68
CA ASP A 527 -13.74 6.35 -1.33
C ASP A 527 -13.07 7.71 -1.10
N LYS A 528 -13.82 8.81 -1.12
CA LYS A 528 -13.29 10.17 -0.91
C LYS A 528 -12.79 10.42 0.52
N ASN A 529 -13.08 9.49 1.44
CA ASN A 529 -12.60 9.49 2.82
C ASN A 529 -11.51 8.44 3.06
N ASP A 530 -10.92 7.87 2.01
CA ASP A 530 -9.82 6.91 2.09
C ASP A 530 -8.59 7.43 2.86
N TRP A 531 -8.45 8.75 3.02
CA TRP A 531 -7.37 9.40 3.74
C TRP A 531 -7.51 9.37 5.27
N VAL A 532 -8.71 9.08 5.81
CA VAL A 532 -9.01 9.27 7.24
C VAL A 532 -8.03 8.50 8.13
N GLY A 533 -7.40 9.23 9.06
CA GLY A 533 -6.46 8.70 10.04
C GLY A 533 -7.11 7.86 11.15
N PRO A 534 -6.30 7.35 12.10
CA PRO A 534 -6.80 6.57 13.23
C PRO A 534 -7.77 7.38 14.12
N PRO A 535 -8.62 6.69 14.91
CA PRO A 535 -9.50 7.34 15.88
C PRO A 535 -8.72 8.28 16.80
N MET A 536 -9.17 9.52 16.92
CA MET A 536 -8.48 10.56 17.68
C MET A 536 -9.40 11.46 18.49
N ASP A 537 -8.87 12.09 19.52
CA ASP A 537 -9.57 13.11 20.31
C ASP A 537 -9.57 14.49 19.62
N GLY A 538 -10.24 15.48 20.23
CA GLY A 538 -10.28 16.85 19.72
C GLY A 538 -8.92 17.58 19.72
N ASN A 539 -7.90 17.01 20.37
CA ASN A 539 -6.52 17.47 20.37
C ASN A 539 -5.63 16.64 19.42
N GLU A 540 -6.23 15.83 18.55
CA GLU A 540 -5.54 15.01 17.54
C GLU A 540 -4.74 13.83 18.09
N ASN A 541 -4.84 13.53 19.38
CA ASN A 541 -4.18 12.38 19.97
C ASN A 541 -4.93 11.12 19.59
N ILE A 542 -4.20 10.07 19.21
CA ILE A 542 -4.79 8.77 18.93
C ILE A 542 -5.49 8.25 20.20
N LEU A 543 -6.76 7.85 20.07
CA LEU A 543 -7.53 7.29 21.17
C LEU A 543 -6.96 5.95 21.60
N ASP A 544 -6.98 5.67 22.91
CA ASP A 544 -6.61 4.35 23.43
C ASP A 544 -7.49 3.26 22.82
N VAL A 545 -6.91 2.08 22.63
CA VAL A 545 -7.70 0.87 22.37
C VAL A 545 -8.35 0.40 23.67
N SER A 546 -9.66 0.57 23.77
CA SER A 546 -10.46 0.04 24.88
C SER A 546 -10.92 -1.38 24.58
N ILE A 547 -10.97 -2.24 25.60
CA ILE A 547 -11.46 -3.62 25.47
C ILE A 547 -12.85 -3.71 26.13
N ASN A 548 -13.83 -4.13 25.34
CA ASN A 548 -15.20 -4.32 25.78
C ASN A 548 -15.34 -5.62 26.60
N PRO A 549 -16.40 -5.78 27.42
CA PRO A 549 -16.62 -7.00 28.22
C PRO A 549 -16.72 -8.30 27.40
N ASP A 550 -17.10 -8.22 26.13
CA ASP A 550 -17.17 -9.36 25.21
C ASP A 550 -15.82 -9.68 24.52
N GLY A 551 -14.76 -8.93 24.86
CA GLY A 551 -13.41 -9.08 24.32
C GLY A 551 -13.15 -8.35 23.01
N THR A 552 -14.16 -7.67 22.43
CA THR A 552 -14.01 -6.80 21.27
C THR A 552 -13.34 -5.48 21.64
N CYS A 553 -12.95 -4.68 20.65
CA CYS A 553 -12.38 -3.36 20.88
C CYS A 553 -13.42 -2.24 20.78
N GLY A 554 -13.21 -1.16 21.52
CA GLY A 554 -13.98 0.08 21.45
C GLY A 554 -13.21 1.20 20.74
N ASN A 555 -13.71 2.43 20.86
CA ASN A 555 -13.10 3.65 20.31
C ASN A 555 -12.82 3.63 18.80
N GLY A 556 -13.61 2.86 18.03
CA GLY A 556 -13.47 2.78 16.58
C GLY A 556 -12.40 1.79 16.10
N TRP A 557 -11.74 1.05 16.98
CA TRP A 557 -10.81 -0.02 16.61
C TRP A 557 -11.55 -1.31 16.25
N ILE A 558 -11.22 -1.92 15.11
CA ILE A 558 -11.91 -3.12 14.61
C ILE A 558 -11.40 -4.39 15.30
N CYS A 559 -10.07 -4.49 15.49
CA CYS A 559 -9.40 -5.62 16.13
C CYS A 559 -9.79 -6.98 15.54
N GLU A 560 -9.61 -7.18 14.23
CA GLU A 560 -9.88 -8.44 13.55
C GLU A 560 -9.13 -9.61 14.21
N HIS A 561 -7.92 -9.37 14.73
CA HIS A 561 -7.14 -10.38 15.46
C HIS A 561 -7.82 -10.87 16.76
N ARG A 562 -8.80 -10.13 17.29
CA ARG A 562 -9.61 -10.52 18.45
C ARG A 562 -10.90 -11.27 18.08
N TRP A 563 -11.22 -11.39 16.80
CA TRP A 563 -12.38 -12.17 16.36
C TRP A 563 -12.11 -13.66 16.63
N ARG A 564 -13.08 -14.36 17.23
CA ARG A 564 -12.94 -15.78 17.62
C ARG A 564 -12.43 -16.65 16.49
N GLN A 565 -13.08 -16.52 15.34
CA GLN A 565 -12.78 -17.23 14.11
C GLN A 565 -11.32 -17.00 13.67
N ILE A 566 -10.73 -15.84 13.97
CA ILE A 566 -9.36 -15.49 13.59
C ILE A 566 -8.36 -15.94 14.66
N TYR A 567 -8.54 -15.61 15.95
CA TYR A 567 -7.56 -16.03 16.97
C TYR A 567 -7.54 -17.55 17.20
N ASN A 568 -8.66 -18.25 16.95
CA ASN A 568 -8.67 -19.70 17.02
C ASN A 568 -8.03 -20.34 15.79
N MET A 569 -8.22 -19.76 14.60
CA MET A 569 -7.47 -20.17 13.41
C MET A 569 -6.00 -19.78 13.50
N VAL A 570 -5.68 -18.80 14.34
CA VAL A 570 -4.34 -18.66 14.87
C VAL A 570 -4.04 -19.98 15.57
N ALA A 571 -4.55 -20.32 16.76
CA ALA A 571 -4.24 -21.59 17.44
C ALA A 571 -4.13 -22.84 16.52
N PHE A 572 -5.04 -23.02 15.56
CA PHE A 572 -4.99 -24.03 14.49
C PHE A 572 -3.64 -24.08 13.75
N ARG A 573 -3.12 -22.97 13.19
CA ARG A 573 -1.83 -22.99 12.47
C ARG A 573 -0.65 -23.36 13.39
N ASN A 574 -0.67 -22.98 14.68
CA ASN A 574 0.40 -23.39 15.61
C ASN A 574 0.37 -24.91 15.78
N ALA A 575 -0.81 -25.48 15.98
CA ALA A 575 -0.99 -26.92 16.10
C ALA A 575 -0.57 -27.66 14.82
N ALA A 576 -0.93 -27.11 13.66
CA ALA A 576 -0.65 -27.69 12.35
C ALA A 576 0.82 -27.56 11.90
N GLY A 577 1.50 -26.47 12.29
CA GLY A 577 2.86 -26.18 11.88
C GLY A 577 3.05 -26.28 10.35
N ILE A 578 4.06 -27.04 9.94
CA ILE A 578 4.39 -27.32 8.53
C ILE A 578 3.79 -28.63 7.99
N SER A 579 2.87 -29.26 8.71
CA SER A 579 2.29 -30.57 8.30
C SER A 579 1.70 -30.50 6.89
N ALA A 580 1.87 -31.56 6.09
CA ALA A 580 1.38 -31.57 4.72
C ALA A 580 -0.15 -31.44 4.65
N VAL A 581 -0.65 -30.96 3.51
CA VAL A 581 -2.07 -31.01 3.18
C VAL A 581 -2.39 -32.42 2.68
N GLU A 582 -3.45 -33.01 3.20
CA GLU A 582 -3.97 -34.32 2.79
C GLU A 582 -5.49 -34.24 2.61
N ASN A 583 -6.06 -35.22 1.91
CA ASN A 583 -7.52 -35.35 1.72
C ASN A 583 -8.20 -34.06 1.25
N PHE A 584 -7.58 -33.34 0.30
CA PHE A 584 -8.24 -32.19 -0.33
C PHE A 584 -9.41 -32.71 -1.15
N VAL A 585 -10.63 -32.40 -0.70
CA VAL A 585 -11.88 -32.83 -1.32
C VAL A 585 -12.73 -31.63 -1.66
N THR A 586 -13.48 -31.77 -2.74
CA THR A 586 -14.38 -30.74 -3.27
C THR A 586 -15.81 -31.26 -3.25
N GLY A 587 -16.77 -30.40 -2.90
CA GLY A 587 -18.20 -30.67 -3.04
C GLY A 587 -18.70 -30.09 -4.37
N THR A 588 -19.43 -28.99 -4.29
CA THR A 588 -19.63 -28.07 -5.43
C THR A 588 -18.32 -27.32 -5.77
N ALA A 589 -18.37 -26.42 -6.76
CA ALA A 589 -17.28 -25.51 -7.08
C ALA A 589 -16.89 -24.56 -5.92
N HIS A 590 -17.75 -24.40 -4.91
CA HIS A 590 -17.56 -23.48 -3.77
C HIS A 590 -17.49 -24.21 -2.42
N GLN A 591 -17.23 -25.52 -2.41
CA GLN A 591 -17.09 -26.34 -1.21
C GLN A 591 -15.75 -27.06 -1.23
N ILE A 592 -14.92 -26.83 -0.21
CA ILE A 592 -13.63 -27.51 -0.06
C ILE A 592 -13.40 -27.98 1.38
N ALA A 593 -12.73 -29.11 1.53
CA ALA A 593 -12.23 -29.55 2.82
C ALA A 593 -10.86 -30.19 2.66
N PHE A 594 -10.02 -30.07 3.67
CA PHE A 594 -8.71 -30.72 3.69
C PHE A 594 -8.19 -30.91 5.11
N ALA A 595 -7.30 -31.88 5.25
CA ALA A 595 -6.56 -32.15 6.46
C ALA A 595 -5.17 -31.52 6.42
N ARG A 596 -4.68 -31.11 7.59
CA ARG A 596 -3.26 -30.92 7.88
C ARG A 596 -2.83 -32.18 8.62
N SER A 597 -2.04 -33.02 7.96
CA SER A 597 -1.74 -34.42 8.32
C SER A 597 -1.56 -34.62 9.83
N GLY A 598 -2.51 -35.32 10.45
CA GLY A 598 -2.50 -35.67 11.88
C GLY A 598 -2.66 -34.51 12.87
N LYS A 599 -2.88 -33.28 12.40
CA LYS A 599 -2.86 -32.06 13.23
C LYS A 599 -4.14 -31.24 13.20
N GLY A 600 -4.81 -31.17 12.05
CA GLY A 600 -6.04 -30.39 11.93
C GLY A 600 -6.83 -30.73 10.69
N PHE A 601 -8.07 -30.28 10.66
CA PHE A 601 -8.99 -30.45 9.56
C PHE A 601 -9.87 -29.20 9.43
N ILE A 602 -10.13 -28.77 8.21
CA ILE A 602 -11.02 -27.65 7.91
C ILE A 602 -11.95 -28.02 6.75
N ALA A 603 -13.20 -27.59 6.83
CA ALA A 603 -14.18 -27.62 5.75
C ALA A 603 -14.83 -26.24 5.60
N ILE A 604 -14.99 -25.76 4.37
CA ILE A 604 -15.53 -24.44 4.03
C ILE A 604 -16.62 -24.61 2.98
N ASN A 605 -17.77 -23.98 3.21
CA ASN A 605 -18.88 -23.91 2.28
C ASN A 605 -19.15 -22.45 1.89
N ASN A 606 -18.71 -22.03 0.70
CA ASN A 606 -18.95 -20.71 0.15
C ASN A 606 -20.12 -20.70 -0.87
N ASP A 607 -20.99 -21.72 -0.87
CA ASP A 607 -22.26 -21.66 -1.62
C ASP A 607 -23.27 -20.73 -0.93
N ASP A 608 -24.19 -20.18 -1.72
CA ASP A 608 -25.27 -19.31 -1.20
C ASP A 608 -26.52 -20.10 -0.77
N TRP A 609 -26.64 -21.36 -1.20
CA TRP A 609 -27.88 -22.13 -1.07
C TRP A 609 -27.66 -23.60 -0.71
N ALA A 610 -26.57 -24.22 -1.18
CA ALA A 610 -26.29 -25.63 -0.93
C ALA A 610 -25.65 -25.82 0.44
N SER A 611 -26.32 -26.55 1.34
CA SER A 611 -25.65 -27.07 2.54
C SER A 611 -24.69 -28.18 2.16
N TRP A 612 -23.61 -28.34 2.93
CA TRP A 612 -22.65 -29.41 2.72
C TRP A 612 -22.60 -30.36 3.90
N THR A 613 -23.05 -31.59 3.66
CA THR A 613 -23.19 -32.60 4.70
C THR A 613 -22.57 -33.92 4.24
N GLY A 614 -21.74 -34.53 5.07
CA GLY A 614 -21.10 -35.80 4.73
C GLY A 614 -20.06 -36.29 5.73
N ALA A 615 -19.48 -37.45 5.45
CA ALA A 615 -18.37 -38.00 6.23
C ALA A 615 -17.03 -37.66 5.54
N PHE A 616 -16.08 -37.11 6.29
CA PHE A 616 -14.81 -36.61 5.79
C PHE A 616 -13.63 -37.29 6.50
N ALA A 617 -12.60 -37.67 5.74
CA ALA A 617 -11.38 -38.23 6.29
C ALA A 617 -10.48 -37.11 6.87
N THR A 618 -10.39 -37.05 8.19
CA THR A 618 -9.75 -35.92 8.89
C THR A 618 -8.26 -36.09 9.16
N THR A 619 -7.74 -37.32 9.09
CA THR A 619 -6.40 -37.74 9.57
C THR A 619 -6.18 -37.57 11.08
N LEU A 620 -7.16 -37.05 11.82
CA LEU A 620 -7.07 -36.83 13.25
C LEU A 620 -7.30 -38.14 14.04
N PRO A 621 -6.71 -38.29 15.23
CA PRO A 621 -7.04 -39.39 16.13
C PRO A 621 -8.51 -39.37 16.55
N ALA A 622 -9.09 -40.54 16.78
CA ALA A 622 -10.47 -40.67 17.26
C ALA A 622 -10.72 -39.88 18.56
N GLY A 623 -11.90 -39.28 18.67
CA GLY A 623 -12.36 -38.53 19.85
C GLY A 623 -13.21 -37.33 19.48
N ASP A 624 -13.63 -36.59 20.50
CA ASP A 624 -14.47 -35.40 20.34
C ASP A 624 -13.59 -34.14 20.26
N TYR A 625 -13.91 -33.27 19.31
CA TYR A 625 -13.19 -32.03 19.05
C TYR A 625 -14.14 -30.84 19.08
N CYS A 626 -13.68 -29.73 19.63
CA CYS A 626 -14.42 -28.48 19.56
C CYS A 626 -14.20 -27.81 18.20
N ASP A 627 -15.28 -27.46 17.51
CA ASP A 627 -15.21 -26.58 16.35
C ASP A 627 -14.79 -25.18 16.79
N VAL A 628 -13.59 -24.78 16.37
CA VAL A 628 -12.97 -23.54 16.81
C VAL A 628 -13.47 -22.30 16.04
N ILE A 629 -14.35 -22.50 15.06
CA ILE A 629 -15.06 -21.41 14.37
C ILE A 629 -16.30 -21.00 15.15
N SER A 630 -17.23 -21.94 15.40
CA SER A 630 -18.47 -21.65 16.12
C SER A 630 -18.26 -21.43 17.63
N GLY A 631 -17.16 -21.92 18.20
CA GLY A 631 -16.84 -21.75 19.62
C GLY A 631 -15.36 -21.94 19.93
N SER A 632 -15.09 -22.36 21.16
CA SER A 632 -13.75 -22.59 21.71
C SER A 632 -13.79 -23.80 22.65
N LYS A 633 -12.61 -24.39 22.91
CA LYS A 633 -12.43 -25.36 24.00
C LYS A 633 -12.21 -24.59 25.31
N GLU A 634 -13.15 -24.68 26.23
CA GLU A 634 -13.10 -23.99 27.52
C GLU A 634 -13.53 -24.94 28.65
N ASN A 635 -12.78 -24.95 29.75
CA ASN A 635 -13.08 -25.76 30.94
C ASN A 635 -13.35 -27.26 30.66
N GLY A 636 -12.68 -27.81 29.65
CA GLY A 636 -12.85 -29.22 29.25
C GLY A 636 -14.11 -29.51 28.42
N GLY A 637 -14.79 -28.48 27.91
CA GLY A 637 -15.94 -28.62 27.01
C GLY A 637 -15.87 -27.67 25.80
N CYS A 638 -16.79 -27.85 24.87
CA CYS A 638 -16.92 -26.99 23.68
C CYS A 638 -18.02 -25.96 23.89
N THR A 639 -17.73 -24.69 23.63
CA THR A 639 -18.74 -23.62 23.67
C THR A 639 -19.56 -23.51 22.37
N GLY A 640 -19.09 -24.15 21.29
CA GLY A 640 -19.74 -24.25 19.99
C GLY A 640 -20.07 -25.70 19.62
N LYS A 641 -20.01 -26.01 18.31
CA LYS A 641 -20.23 -27.37 17.81
C LYS A 641 -19.15 -28.33 18.34
N THR A 642 -19.54 -29.59 18.56
CA THR A 642 -18.63 -30.69 18.85
C THR A 642 -18.61 -31.64 17.66
N ILE A 643 -17.43 -32.01 17.19
CA ILE A 643 -17.21 -32.90 16.04
C ILE A 643 -16.54 -34.18 16.54
N THR A 644 -17.22 -35.31 16.36
CA THR A 644 -16.67 -36.62 16.72
C THR A 644 -15.92 -37.21 15.54
N VAL A 645 -14.64 -37.53 15.75
CA VAL A 645 -13.81 -38.32 14.83
C VAL A 645 -13.86 -39.78 15.27
N ASP A 646 -14.25 -40.68 14.37
CA ASP A 646 -14.36 -42.10 14.65
C ASP A 646 -13.00 -42.82 14.64
N ALA A 647 -13.01 -44.13 14.95
CA ALA A 647 -11.81 -44.96 14.97
C ALA A 647 -11.10 -45.09 13.60
N GLY A 648 -11.82 -44.82 12.50
CA GLY A 648 -11.29 -44.77 11.14
C GLY A 648 -10.75 -43.39 10.74
N GLY A 649 -10.81 -42.39 11.61
CA GLY A 649 -10.41 -41.01 11.32
C GLY A 649 -11.46 -40.22 10.52
N MET A 650 -12.70 -40.73 10.42
CA MET A 650 -13.79 -40.06 9.72
C MET A 650 -14.58 -39.17 10.68
N ALA A 651 -15.00 -37.99 10.23
CA ALA A 651 -15.92 -37.11 10.95
C ALA A 651 -17.14 -36.79 10.09
N TYR A 652 -18.33 -36.87 10.67
CA TYR A 652 -19.54 -36.37 10.03
C TYR A 652 -19.65 -34.86 10.24
N ILE A 653 -19.77 -34.12 9.15
CA ILE A 653 -19.76 -32.66 9.14
C ILE A 653 -21.02 -32.19 8.44
N ASP A 654 -21.64 -31.15 8.99
CA ASP A 654 -22.80 -30.46 8.45
C ASP A 654 -22.58 -28.95 8.51
N ILE A 655 -22.55 -28.32 7.33
CA ILE A 655 -22.32 -26.89 7.16
C ILE A 655 -23.44 -26.31 6.30
N SER A 656 -24.40 -25.64 6.94
CA SER A 656 -25.44 -24.93 6.19
C SER A 656 -24.87 -23.67 5.51
N ALA A 657 -25.32 -23.41 4.28
CA ALA A 657 -25.00 -22.18 3.56
C ALA A 657 -25.49 -20.91 4.31
N SER A 658 -26.48 -21.06 5.19
CA SER A 658 -27.05 -19.98 5.99
C SER A 658 -26.35 -19.75 7.34
N GLU A 659 -25.30 -20.49 7.67
CA GLU A 659 -24.52 -20.26 8.89
C GLU A 659 -23.84 -18.89 8.87
N GLU A 660 -23.66 -18.30 10.06
CA GLU A 660 -22.91 -17.04 10.23
C GLU A 660 -21.51 -17.19 9.62
N ASP A 661 -20.84 -18.28 9.97
CA ASP A 661 -19.54 -18.70 9.45
C ASP A 661 -19.69 -20.11 8.87
N PRO A 662 -19.93 -20.27 7.56
CA PRO A 662 -20.20 -21.57 6.93
C PRO A 662 -18.89 -22.35 6.73
N MET A 663 -18.22 -22.64 7.82
CA MET A 663 -16.97 -23.39 7.88
C MET A 663 -16.82 -24.05 9.25
N ILE A 664 -16.11 -25.17 9.29
CA ILE A 664 -15.76 -25.90 10.52
C ILE A 664 -14.26 -26.11 10.53
N ALA A 665 -13.62 -25.91 11.68
CA ALA A 665 -12.21 -26.22 11.87
C ALA A 665 -11.97 -26.92 13.21
N ILE A 666 -11.22 -28.02 13.18
CA ILE A 666 -10.82 -28.79 14.36
C ILE A 666 -9.33 -29.10 14.29
N HIS A 667 -8.66 -29.14 15.45
CA HIS A 667 -7.24 -29.48 15.54
C HIS A 667 -6.91 -30.22 16.83
N VAL A 668 -5.72 -30.82 16.90
CA VAL A 668 -5.29 -31.68 18.02
C VAL A 668 -5.41 -31.02 19.40
N ASP A 669 -5.14 -29.72 19.51
CA ASP A 669 -5.23 -29.01 20.80
C ASP A 669 -6.68 -28.64 21.18
N ALA A 670 -7.62 -28.75 20.23
CA ALA A 670 -9.06 -28.56 20.46
C ALA A 670 -9.82 -29.87 20.76
N LYS A 671 -9.11 -31.00 20.89
CA LYS A 671 -9.67 -32.29 21.31
C LYS A 671 -10.05 -32.28 22.80
N LEU A 672 -11.18 -32.86 23.19
CA LEU A 672 -11.61 -33.00 24.59
C LEU A 672 -10.83 -34.08 25.36
#